data_AF-A0A9D6W330-F1
#
_entry.id   AF-A0A9D6W330-F1
#
_cell.length_a   1.000
_cell.length_b   1.000
_cell.length_c   1.000
_cell.angle_alpha   90.00
_cell.angle_beta   90.00
_cell.angle_gamma   90.00
#
_symmetry.space_group_name_H-M   'P 1'
#
loop_
_entity.id
_entity.type
_entity.pdbx_description
1 polymer ?
#
loop_
_entity_poly.entity_id
_entity_poly.type
_entity_poly.pdbx_seq_one_letter_code
_entity_poly.pdbx_strand_id
1 'polypeptide(L)'
;MAPSPPTESGARRRPPGGRQGTDAEDALLADVATWHRDLARDVARRNPALPAPDVHVLVSRLLERLVFLRLAEARGIATPRPLRELIGVPEAWQRLVELLRRSGDRFGPGFLPGHRRDAGGPRPRLALSEVDVGDGVLADVLRASSGPESSHAFAGLPAGVLGRLYERSVGRAIRLDGRGDATVERRKGARKSGGIFYTPAHVVRLVVESTVGRLLEGRTLRELASLRILDPACGAGTFLLAAYERLLDRHLEHYIDPANGGPQAWSSGRAPRLRRNGPDGWRLTTAERRRILASGIHGVDLDADAVEVARLVLLLAALDGEDERQLPLLAGRALPELDRQIRCGDALVGSASGPGRCARALRGAGIPDAFDWADPERGFGAIVRDGGFDAVVGNPPYLNLKRGFLEETYKLRLRRTYACAGGQYDSFALFGEKAVELLRPGGRLGLVLPRPVLASESYRSFREICYAEGLTDVVECGRPFAGAEVEAVVLVVCKNGKPDVVRLRELAARGVRDLGTAPYDAFGRLPNRNFSSRLTPATLAMVETLAGMPCRLGDVVDVLSRGLECGKKDRAVVPYRDASGVHRLVRGEDVARYRIADAGLGFDERASGPKVIKDPSIYEVSPKILLRRVANGIIAALDEDRRWPLNTLYCLGPRCGLSAHALLGILNSSIPTMWLRVAFLTDDKLFPYLRRSQLEVLPFPDPEGIADERRDRLEALVRRMIALTSGAAAGGRDPGAPGGPERAAGRVAAAIDDLVAGLYGLDAGEVRGRLQVAWR
;
A
#
# COMPACT_ATOMS: atom_id res chain seq x y z
N MET A 1 31.08 -43.00 -14.08
CA MET A 1 30.89 -42.35 -15.40
C MET A 1 29.45 -41.90 -15.48
N ALA A 2 29.21 -40.61 -15.23
CA ALA A 2 27.88 -40.00 -15.25
C ALA A 2 27.60 -39.43 -16.65
N PRO A 3 26.36 -39.46 -17.16
CA PRO A 3 26.03 -38.96 -18.49
C PRO A 3 25.85 -37.44 -18.47
N SER A 4 26.34 -36.79 -19.53
CA SER A 4 26.31 -35.34 -19.76
C SER A 4 24.89 -34.80 -20.04
N PRO A 5 24.61 -33.53 -19.71
CA PRO A 5 23.30 -32.91 -19.94
C PRO A 5 23.10 -32.48 -21.41
N PRO A 6 21.84 -32.39 -21.89
CA PRO A 6 21.54 -32.01 -23.26
C PRO A 6 21.62 -30.49 -23.47
N THR A 7 22.13 -30.11 -24.63
CA THR A 7 22.32 -28.74 -25.13
C THR A 7 20.99 -28.04 -25.45
N GLU A 8 20.77 -26.86 -24.86
CA GLU A 8 19.67 -25.95 -25.19
C GLU A 8 19.92 -25.25 -26.53
N SER A 9 19.15 -25.58 -27.57
CA SER A 9 18.98 -24.74 -28.76
C SER A 9 17.49 -24.53 -29.03
N GLY A 10 16.93 -23.47 -28.45
CA GLY A 10 15.55 -23.04 -28.67
C GLY A 10 15.41 -21.59 -28.23
N ALA A 11 15.55 -20.67 -29.17
CA ALA A 11 15.52 -19.23 -28.94
C ALA A 11 14.18 -18.77 -28.33
N ARG A 12 14.11 -18.71 -26.99
CA ARG A 12 13.09 -17.93 -26.27
C ARG A 12 13.39 -16.45 -26.50
N ARG A 13 12.56 -15.77 -27.30
CA ARG A 13 12.53 -14.30 -27.33
C ARG A 13 12.27 -13.81 -25.90
N ARG A 14 13.28 -13.19 -25.28
CA ARG A 14 13.12 -12.36 -24.08
C ARG A 14 12.09 -11.26 -24.39
N PRO A 15 11.15 -10.94 -23.48
CA PRO A 15 10.38 -9.71 -23.61
C PRO A 15 11.35 -8.53 -23.54
N PRO A 16 11.21 -7.51 -24.41
CA PRO A 16 12.11 -6.37 -24.41
C PRO A 16 12.02 -5.64 -23.07
N GLY A 17 13.18 -5.26 -22.54
CA GLY A 17 13.33 -4.66 -21.21
C GLY A 17 12.51 -3.37 -21.04
N GLY A 18 11.89 -3.25 -19.86
CA GLY A 18 10.93 -2.20 -19.48
C GLY A 18 11.47 -0.78 -19.29
N ARG A 19 12.46 -0.33 -20.08
CA ARG A 19 12.87 1.09 -20.16
C ARG A 19 12.35 1.79 -21.42
N GLN A 20 12.29 1.12 -22.57
CA GLN A 20 11.80 1.75 -23.81
C GLN A 20 10.27 1.98 -23.81
N GLY A 21 9.50 1.13 -23.13
CA GLY A 21 8.05 1.26 -23.04
C GLY A 21 7.59 2.44 -22.17
N THR A 22 8.31 2.74 -21.08
CA THR A 22 7.95 3.85 -20.18
C THR A 22 8.19 5.21 -20.82
N ASP A 23 9.27 5.37 -21.60
CA ASP A 23 9.61 6.65 -22.22
C ASP A 23 8.59 7.02 -23.31
N ALA A 24 8.13 6.05 -24.10
CA ALA A 24 7.08 6.25 -25.11
C ALA A 24 5.71 6.58 -24.49
N GLU A 25 5.36 5.92 -23.39
CA GLU A 25 4.15 6.23 -22.63
C GLU A 25 4.21 7.64 -22.02
N ASP A 26 5.34 8.01 -21.43
CA ASP A 26 5.54 9.32 -20.81
C ASP A 26 5.48 10.44 -21.84
N ALA A 27 6.02 10.22 -23.04
CA ALA A 27 5.90 11.13 -24.17
C ALA A 27 4.44 11.30 -24.60
N LEU A 28 3.68 10.22 -24.80
CA LEU A 28 2.25 10.32 -25.14
C LEU A 28 1.46 11.07 -24.07
N LEU A 29 1.71 10.76 -22.79
CA LEU A 29 1.02 11.41 -21.68
C LEU A 29 1.38 12.90 -21.55
N ALA A 30 2.55 13.32 -22.05
CA ALA A 30 2.92 14.73 -22.16
C ALA A 30 2.16 15.43 -23.30
N ASP A 31 2.02 14.78 -24.45
CA ASP A 31 1.28 15.35 -25.58
C ASP A 31 -0.22 15.42 -25.32
N VAL A 32 -0.80 14.37 -24.72
CA VAL A 32 -2.19 14.38 -24.24
C VAL A 32 -2.43 15.52 -23.24
N ALA A 33 -1.44 15.85 -22.40
CA ALA A 33 -1.55 16.98 -21.49
C ALA A 33 -1.65 18.33 -22.22
N THR A 34 -1.02 18.44 -23.39
CA THR A 34 -1.13 19.59 -24.28
C THR A 34 -2.50 19.61 -24.96
N TRP A 35 -2.92 18.49 -25.56
CA TRP A 35 -4.25 18.35 -26.19
C TRP A 35 -5.39 18.67 -25.22
N HIS A 36 -5.28 18.21 -23.97
CA HIS A 36 -6.23 18.51 -22.89
C HIS A 36 -6.35 20.00 -22.65
N ARG A 37 -5.23 20.72 -22.56
CA ARG A 37 -5.21 22.16 -22.33
C ARG A 37 -5.85 22.92 -23.49
N ASP A 38 -5.53 22.54 -24.72
CA ASP A 38 -6.00 23.26 -25.91
C ASP A 38 -7.50 23.03 -26.14
N LEU A 39 -7.97 21.78 -26.00
CA LEU A 39 -9.39 21.46 -26.02
C LEU A 39 -10.15 22.12 -24.87
N ALA A 40 -9.61 22.10 -23.64
CA ALA A 40 -10.21 22.76 -22.49
C ALA A 40 -10.42 24.26 -22.72
N ARG A 41 -9.43 24.94 -23.30
CA ARG A 41 -9.50 26.36 -23.61
C ARG A 41 -10.56 26.65 -24.67
N ASP A 42 -10.60 25.87 -25.74
CA ASP A 42 -11.59 26.07 -26.80
C ASP A 42 -13.03 25.77 -26.31
N VAL A 43 -13.22 24.64 -25.61
CA VAL A 43 -14.52 24.28 -25.02
C VAL A 43 -15.01 25.36 -24.05
N ALA A 44 -14.14 25.86 -23.16
CA ALA A 44 -14.54 26.89 -22.20
C ALA A 44 -14.95 28.21 -22.87
N ARG A 45 -14.26 28.61 -23.95
CA ARG A 45 -14.57 29.84 -24.69
C ARG A 45 -15.89 29.74 -25.46
N ARG A 46 -16.14 28.59 -26.08
CA ARG A 46 -17.33 28.35 -26.91
C ARG A 46 -18.58 28.02 -26.09
N ASN A 47 -18.39 27.54 -24.86
CA ASN A 47 -19.47 27.12 -23.97
C ASN A 47 -19.40 27.89 -22.63
N PRO A 48 -19.62 29.23 -22.62
CA PRO A 48 -19.41 30.06 -21.43
C PRO A 48 -20.33 29.71 -20.25
N ALA A 49 -21.42 28.98 -20.50
CA ALA A 49 -22.33 28.48 -19.46
C ALA A 49 -21.82 27.21 -18.75
N LEU A 50 -20.77 26.55 -19.26
CA LEU A 50 -20.22 25.33 -18.67
C LEU A 50 -19.27 25.65 -17.50
N PRO A 51 -19.51 25.10 -16.31
CA PRO A 51 -18.59 25.21 -15.19
C PRO A 51 -17.23 24.55 -15.50
N ALA A 52 -16.15 25.10 -14.96
CA ALA A 52 -14.79 24.57 -15.16
C ALA A 52 -14.62 23.06 -14.81
N PRO A 53 -15.26 22.52 -13.74
CA PRO A 53 -15.23 21.08 -13.47
C PRO A 53 -15.86 20.25 -14.59
N ASP A 54 -16.97 20.71 -15.17
CA ASP A 54 -17.68 20.00 -16.24
C ASP A 54 -16.83 19.99 -17.52
N VAL A 55 -16.19 21.11 -17.87
CA VAL A 55 -15.23 21.19 -18.98
C VAL A 55 -14.11 20.17 -18.81
N HIS A 56 -13.58 20.04 -17.59
CA HIS A 56 -12.50 19.10 -17.30
C HIS A 56 -12.92 17.64 -17.53
N VAL A 57 -14.10 17.26 -17.01
CA VAL A 57 -14.64 15.90 -17.16
C VAL A 57 -14.90 15.60 -18.63
N LEU A 58 -15.56 16.51 -19.35
CA LEU A 58 -15.90 16.33 -20.77
C LEU A 58 -14.66 16.14 -21.65
N VAL A 59 -13.65 17.01 -21.50
CA VAL A 59 -12.41 16.93 -22.29
C VAL A 59 -11.61 15.68 -21.94
N SER A 60 -11.57 15.28 -20.67
CA SER A 60 -10.87 14.06 -20.25
C SER A 60 -11.51 12.82 -20.89
N ARG A 61 -12.84 12.70 -20.80
CA ARG A 61 -13.59 11.61 -21.43
C ARG A 61 -13.40 11.59 -22.95
N LEU A 62 -13.44 12.75 -23.61
CA LEU A 62 -13.17 12.84 -25.05
C LEU A 62 -11.78 12.29 -25.40
N LEU A 63 -10.74 12.72 -24.69
CA LEU A 63 -9.37 12.28 -24.93
C LEU A 63 -9.17 10.80 -24.68
N GLU A 64 -9.80 10.24 -23.65
CA GLU A 64 -9.79 8.79 -23.39
C GLU A 64 -10.34 8.00 -24.59
N ARG A 65 -11.45 8.47 -25.20
CA ARG A 65 -12.04 7.82 -26.38
C ARG A 65 -11.19 8.00 -27.63
N LEU A 66 -10.59 9.18 -27.83
CA LEU A 66 -9.68 9.42 -28.95
C LEU A 66 -8.44 8.53 -28.85
N VAL A 67 -7.81 8.47 -27.67
CA VAL A 67 -6.65 7.59 -27.43
C VAL A 67 -7.04 6.13 -27.56
N PHE A 68 -8.22 5.72 -27.08
CA PHE A 68 -8.74 4.37 -27.28
C PHE A 68 -8.89 4.03 -28.77
N LEU A 69 -9.52 4.89 -29.57
CA LEU A 69 -9.71 4.67 -31.00
C LEU A 69 -8.37 4.58 -31.73
N ARG A 70 -7.38 5.41 -31.35
CA ARG A 70 -6.01 5.32 -31.91
C ARG A 70 -5.29 4.04 -31.55
N LEU A 71 -5.43 3.61 -30.31
CA LEU A 71 -4.92 2.31 -29.86
C LEU A 71 -5.60 1.14 -30.57
N ALA A 72 -6.90 1.26 -30.87
CA ALA A 72 -7.67 0.27 -31.61
C ALA A 72 -7.20 0.19 -33.08
N GLU A 73 -7.16 1.33 -33.77
CA GLU A 73 -6.71 1.44 -35.16
C GLU A 73 -5.28 0.92 -35.35
N ALA A 74 -4.37 1.28 -34.44
CA ALA A 74 -2.98 0.83 -34.50
C ALA A 74 -2.81 -0.69 -34.29
N ARG A 75 -3.80 -1.37 -33.70
CA ARG A 75 -3.85 -2.82 -33.51
C ARG A 75 -4.64 -3.55 -34.59
N GLY A 76 -5.18 -2.84 -35.59
CA GLY A 76 -6.05 -3.40 -36.62
C GLY A 76 -7.48 -3.71 -36.16
N ILE A 77 -7.87 -3.23 -34.97
CA ILE A 77 -9.24 -3.35 -34.48
C ILE A 77 -10.09 -2.37 -35.28
N ALA A 78 -11.03 -2.89 -36.08
CA ALA A 78 -11.81 -2.02 -36.97
C ALA A 78 -12.64 -0.98 -36.19
N THR A 79 -12.53 0.27 -36.64
CA THR A 79 -13.36 1.39 -36.22
C THR A 79 -14.37 1.71 -37.34
N PRO A 80 -15.50 2.39 -37.05
CA PRO A 80 -16.45 2.76 -38.10
C PRO A 80 -15.84 3.63 -39.20
N ARG A 81 -14.83 4.43 -38.83
CA ARG A 81 -14.00 5.22 -39.72
C ARG A 81 -12.67 5.54 -39.03
N PRO A 82 -11.53 5.53 -39.74
CA PRO A 82 -10.25 5.99 -39.19
C PRO A 82 -10.28 7.46 -38.75
N LEU A 83 -9.73 7.77 -37.58
CA LEU A 83 -9.67 9.15 -37.05
C LEU A 83 -8.96 10.14 -37.99
N ARG A 84 -7.96 9.68 -38.74
CA ARG A 84 -7.23 10.50 -39.72
C ARG A 84 -8.13 11.07 -40.83
N GLU A 85 -9.25 10.43 -41.13
CA GLU A 85 -10.20 10.89 -42.16
C GLU A 85 -11.06 12.07 -41.70
N LEU A 86 -11.01 12.43 -40.41
CA LEU A 86 -11.68 13.60 -39.89
C LEU A 86 -10.79 14.86 -39.94
N ILE A 87 -9.51 14.72 -40.33
CA ILE A 87 -8.57 15.84 -40.41
C ILE A 87 -8.95 16.77 -41.57
N GLY A 88 -9.21 18.05 -41.25
CA GLY A 88 -9.46 19.09 -42.26
C GLY A 88 -10.81 19.00 -42.98
N VAL A 89 -11.72 18.17 -42.47
CA VAL A 89 -13.07 18.02 -43.02
C VAL A 89 -14.02 19.04 -42.36
N PRO A 90 -14.96 19.67 -43.10
CA PRO A 90 -15.97 20.52 -42.49
C PRO A 90 -16.85 19.76 -41.49
N GLU A 91 -17.23 20.40 -40.39
CA GLU A 91 -18.04 19.83 -39.32
C GLU A 91 -17.36 18.60 -38.69
N ALA A 92 -16.04 18.68 -38.51
CA ALA A 92 -15.23 17.60 -37.97
C ALA A 92 -15.72 17.18 -36.58
N TRP A 93 -16.17 18.14 -35.77
CA TRP A 93 -16.73 17.85 -34.45
C TRP A 93 -18.00 16.99 -34.51
N GLN A 94 -18.99 17.38 -35.30
CA GLN A 94 -20.25 16.64 -35.45
C GLN A 94 -19.99 15.23 -36.02
N ARG A 95 -19.05 15.12 -36.97
CA ARG A 95 -18.62 13.83 -37.53
C ARG A 95 -17.92 12.96 -36.50
N LEU A 96 -17.13 13.55 -35.60
CA LEU A 96 -16.51 12.83 -34.49
C LEU A 96 -17.57 12.32 -33.50
N VAL A 97 -18.54 13.15 -33.14
CA VAL A 97 -19.66 12.74 -32.27
C VAL A 97 -20.41 11.56 -32.89
N GLU A 98 -20.69 11.61 -34.19
CA GLU A 98 -21.32 10.50 -34.92
C GLU A 98 -20.42 9.25 -34.97
N LEU A 99 -19.10 9.41 -35.14
CA LEU A 99 -18.13 8.30 -35.07
C LEU A 99 -18.17 7.64 -33.68
N LEU A 100 -18.15 8.43 -32.61
CA LEU A 100 -18.24 7.92 -31.23
C LEU A 100 -19.57 7.21 -30.99
N ARG A 101 -20.68 7.74 -31.50
CA ARG A 101 -22.01 7.11 -31.42
C ARG A 101 -22.02 5.74 -32.10
N ARG A 102 -21.57 5.66 -33.36
CA ARG A 102 -21.47 4.38 -34.11
C ARG A 102 -20.48 3.42 -33.50
N SER A 103 -19.42 3.93 -32.88
CA SER A 103 -18.44 3.13 -32.15
C SER A 103 -19.10 2.43 -30.95
N GLY A 104 -20.20 2.97 -30.42
CA GLY A 104 -20.99 2.33 -29.37
C GLY A 104 -21.66 1.01 -29.78
N ASP A 105 -21.99 0.82 -31.05
CA ASP A 105 -22.56 -0.46 -31.54
C ASP A 105 -21.55 -1.60 -31.40
N ARG A 106 -20.24 -1.28 -31.47
CA ARG A 106 -19.14 -2.23 -31.34
C ARG A 106 -18.63 -2.30 -29.91
N PHE A 107 -18.24 -1.15 -29.35
CA PHE A 107 -17.53 -1.06 -28.08
C PHE A 107 -18.45 -0.98 -26.85
N GLY A 108 -19.75 -0.89 -27.09
CA GLY A 108 -20.77 -0.83 -26.06
C GLY A 108 -21.45 0.54 -26.01
N PRO A 109 -22.73 0.59 -25.61
CA PRO A 109 -23.58 1.77 -25.68
C PRO A 109 -23.10 2.96 -24.80
N GLY A 110 -22.20 2.72 -23.85
CA GLY A 110 -21.54 3.76 -23.05
C GLY A 110 -20.32 4.42 -23.71
N PHE A 111 -19.98 4.05 -24.96
CA PHE A 111 -18.79 4.57 -25.64
C PHE A 111 -18.90 6.07 -25.95
N LEU A 112 -20.08 6.56 -26.35
CA LEU A 112 -20.40 7.99 -26.38
C LEU A 112 -20.84 8.44 -24.98
N PRO A 113 -20.03 9.25 -24.27
CA PRO A 113 -20.36 9.68 -22.92
C PRO A 113 -21.59 10.60 -22.89
N GLY A 114 -22.52 10.35 -21.96
CA GLY A 114 -23.68 11.20 -21.70
C GLY A 114 -25.05 10.65 -22.13
N HIS A 115 -25.15 9.42 -22.63
CA HIS A 115 -26.43 8.85 -23.14
C HIS A 115 -27.10 7.76 -22.28
N ARG A 116 -26.47 7.24 -21.21
CA ARG A 116 -27.11 6.23 -20.32
C ARG A 116 -27.31 6.73 -18.89
N ARG A 117 -28.49 6.39 -18.32
CA ARG A 117 -28.81 6.47 -16.89
C ARG A 117 -28.11 5.33 -16.15
N ASP A 118 -26.83 5.48 -15.81
CA ASP A 118 -26.21 4.57 -14.84
C ASP A 118 -26.16 5.23 -13.46
N ALA A 119 -26.58 4.45 -12.48
CA ALA A 119 -26.95 4.91 -11.15
C ALA A 119 -25.73 5.27 -10.32
N GLY A 120 -25.23 6.52 -10.41
CA GLY A 120 -24.48 7.06 -9.28
C GLY A 120 -23.53 8.23 -9.42
N GLY A 121 -23.00 8.50 -10.61
CA GLY A 121 -22.01 9.56 -10.78
C GLY A 121 -22.62 10.97 -10.83
N PRO A 122 -21.86 12.03 -10.46
CA PRO A 122 -22.22 13.40 -10.80
C PRO A 122 -22.33 13.54 -12.33
N ARG A 123 -23.45 14.08 -12.82
CA ARG A 123 -23.65 14.38 -14.24
C ARG A 123 -22.72 15.52 -14.65
N PRO A 124 -21.97 15.46 -15.77
CA PRO A 124 -21.74 16.67 -16.53
C PRO A 124 -23.11 17.21 -16.98
N ARG A 125 -23.33 18.52 -16.89
CA ARG A 125 -24.64 19.13 -17.23
C ARG A 125 -25.05 18.91 -18.70
N LEU A 126 -24.09 18.57 -19.56
CA LEU A 126 -24.25 18.34 -20.99
C LEU A 126 -23.62 16.99 -21.41
N ALA A 127 -24.24 16.30 -22.37
CA ALA A 127 -23.62 15.22 -23.13
C ALA A 127 -22.58 15.77 -24.11
N LEU A 128 -21.62 14.95 -24.56
CA LEU A 128 -20.63 15.39 -25.54
C LEU A 128 -21.26 15.92 -26.84
N SER A 129 -22.43 15.41 -27.22
CA SER A 129 -23.19 15.87 -28.38
C SER A 129 -23.77 17.29 -28.24
N GLU A 130 -23.79 17.85 -27.03
CA GLU A 130 -24.42 19.14 -26.71
C GLU A 130 -23.37 20.26 -26.52
N VAL A 131 -22.09 19.94 -26.67
CA VAL A 131 -20.96 20.88 -26.50
C VAL A 131 -20.52 21.39 -27.88
N ASP A 132 -20.21 22.68 -28.00
CA ASP A 132 -19.55 23.22 -29.19
C ASP A 132 -18.01 23.11 -29.06
N VAL A 133 -17.36 22.54 -30.08
CA VAL A 133 -15.91 22.41 -30.16
C VAL A 133 -15.46 22.87 -31.53
N GLY A 134 -14.42 23.70 -31.57
CA GLY A 134 -13.88 24.23 -32.80
C GLY A 134 -13.21 23.17 -33.65
N ASP A 135 -13.59 23.09 -34.92
CA ASP A 135 -12.97 22.19 -35.90
C ASP A 135 -11.44 22.38 -36.02
N GLY A 136 -10.95 23.61 -35.80
CA GLY A 136 -9.51 23.92 -35.84
C GLY A 136 -8.72 23.20 -34.75
N VAL A 137 -9.10 23.38 -33.47
CA VAL A 137 -8.41 22.72 -32.34
C VAL A 137 -8.55 21.20 -32.44
N LEU A 138 -9.70 20.72 -32.90
CA LEU A 138 -9.92 19.29 -33.10
C LEU A 138 -8.99 18.75 -34.19
N ALA A 139 -8.88 19.44 -35.32
CA ALA A 139 -7.99 19.03 -36.41
C ALA A 139 -6.52 18.99 -35.97
N ASP A 140 -6.09 19.92 -35.10
CA ASP A 140 -4.73 19.93 -34.55
C ASP A 140 -4.47 18.71 -33.65
N VAL A 141 -5.42 18.38 -32.76
CA VAL A 141 -5.34 17.16 -31.91
C VAL A 141 -5.36 15.89 -32.77
N LEU A 142 -6.21 15.83 -33.79
CA LEU A 142 -6.27 14.69 -34.71
C LEU A 142 -4.99 14.54 -35.54
N ARG A 143 -4.37 15.64 -36.00
CA ARG A 143 -3.07 15.61 -36.69
C ARG A 143 -1.97 15.08 -35.77
N ALA A 144 -1.88 15.59 -34.55
CA ALA A 144 -0.88 15.15 -33.57
C ALA A 144 -1.04 13.67 -33.15
N SER A 145 -2.27 13.17 -33.08
CA SER A 145 -2.57 11.79 -32.64
C SER A 145 -2.64 10.76 -33.76
N SER A 146 -2.97 11.19 -34.99
CA SER A 146 -3.42 10.29 -36.06
C SER A 146 -2.86 10.65 -37.43
N GLY A 147 -2.29 11.84 -37.58
CA GLY A 147 -1.72 12.32 -38.84
C GLY A 147 -0.29 11.80 -39.08
N PRO A 148 0.29 12.13 -40.25
CA PRO A 148 1.69 11.80 -40.58
C PRO A 148 2.71 12.36 -39.57
N GLU A 149 2.32 13.42 -38.86
CA GLU A 149 3.12 14.12 -37.85
C GLU A 149 3.09 13.44 -36.47
N SER A 150 2.29 12.37 -36.30
CA SER A 150 2.21 11.67 -35.01
C SER A 150 3.54 11.00 -34.67
N SER A 151 4.15 11.43 -33.57
CA SER A 151 5.43 10.90 -33.07
C SER A 151 5.30 9.57 -32.32
N HIS A 152 4.06 9.08 -32.11
CA HIS A 152 3.78 7.95 -31.22
C HIS A 152 3.54 6.65 -31.97
N ALA A 153 4.32 5.63 -31.63
CA ALA A 153 4.10 4.27 -32.08
C ALA A 153 2.98 3.58 -31.26
N PHE A 154 1.72 3.97 -31.50
CA PHE A 154 0.55 3.48 -30.75
C PHE A 154 0.42 1.95 -30.68
N ALA A 155 0.87 1.23 -31.71
CA ALA A 155 0.87 -0.24 -31.73
C ALA A 155 1.75 -0.87 -30.65
N GLY A 156 2.79 -0.16 -30.18
CA GLY A 156 3.72 -0.62 -29.15
C GLY A 156 3.32 -0.22 -27.72
N LEU A 157 2.28 0.61 -27.55
CA LEU A 157 1.84 1.06 -26.23
C LEU A 157 0.89 0.04 -25.59
N PRO A 158 1.02 -0.28 -24.29
CA PRO A 158 0.12 -1.22 -23.62
C PRO A 158 -1.28 -0.61 -23.40
N ALA A 159 -2.30 -1.47 -23.26
CA ALA A 159 -3.67 -1.03 -23.01
C ALA A 159 -3.82 -0.20 -21.72
N GLY A 160 -3.00 -0.49 -20.70
CA GLY A 160 -2.97 0.24 -19.44
C GLY A 160 -2.58 1.72 -19.52
N VAL A 161 -2.16 2.22 -20.70
CA VAL A 161 -1.87 3.65 -20.90
C VAL A 161 -3.09 4.55 -20.67
N LEU A 162 -4.30 4.05 -20.97
CA LEU A 162 -5.56 4.75 -20.70
C LEU A 162 -5.78 4.95 -19.19
N GLY A 163 -5.49 3.94 -18.38
CA GLY A 163 -5.59 4.07 -16.92
C GLY A 163 -4.62 5.11 -16.36
N ARG A 164 -3.37 5.14 -16.85
CA ARG A 164 -2.39 6.17 -16.47
C ARG A 164 -2.78 7.57 -16.92
N LEU A 165 -3.47 7.69 -18.07
CA LEU A 165 -4.00 8.95 -18.57
C LEU A 165 -5.07 9.51 -17.62
N TYR A 166 -6.04 8.68 -17.23
CA TYR A 166 -7.05 9.01 -16.23
C TYR A 166 -6.41 9.42 -14.88
N GLU A 167 -5.46 8.66 -14.36
CA GLU A 167 -4.81 9.00 -13.08
C GLU A 167 -4.05 10.35 -13.14
N ARG A 168 -3.46 10.69 -14.30
CA ARG A 168 -2.83 11.99 -14.50
C ARG A 168 -3.84 13.13 -14.59
N SER A 169 -5.04 12.89 -15.12
CA SER A 169 -6.09 13.92 -15.25
C SER A 169 -6.73 14.24 -13.90
N VAL A 170 -7.00 13.26 -13.04
CA VAL A 170 -7.59 13.44 -11.70
C VAL A 170 -6.77 14.37 -10.78
N GLY A 171 -5.45 14.43 -10.98
CA GLY A 171 -4.55 15.33 -10.25
C GLY A 171 -4.56 16.79 -10.74
N ARG A 172 -5.35 17.12 -11.75
CA ARG A 172 -5.39 18.43 -12.42
C ARG A 172 -6.78 19.04 -12.31
N ALA A 173 -6.84 20.36 -12.36
CA ALA A 173 -8.08 21.11 -12.42
C ALA A 173 -7.94 22.20 -13.48
N ILE A 174 -9.03 22.48 -14.18
CA ILE A 174 -9.12 23.65 -15.04
C ILE A 174 -9.54 24.84 -14.17
N ARG A 175 -8.81 25.94 -14.28
CA ARG A 175 -9.23 27.25 -13.80
C ARG A 175 -9.56 28.11 -15.00
N LEU A 176 -10.75 28.69 -14.97
CA LEU A 176 -11.18 29.70 -15.93
C LEU A 176 -10.91 31.07 -15.32
N ASP A 177 -10.29 31.97 -16.08
CA ASP A 177 -10.22 33.38 -15.71
C ASP A 177 -11.52 34.11 -16.09
N GLY A 178 -11.67 35.37 -15.64
CA GLY A 178 -12.85 36.20 -15.94
C GLY A 178 -13.01 36.59 -17.42
N ARG A 179 -12.08 36.18 -18.30
CA ARG A 179 -12.11 36.38 -19.76
C ARG A 179 -12.37 35.09 -20.52
N GLY A 180 -12.59 33.97 -19.82
CA GLY A 180 -12.83 32.65 -20.41
C GLY A 180 -11.56 31.92 -20.85
N ASP A 181 -10.38 32.36 -20.42
CA ASP A 181 -9.13 31.63 -20.68
C ASP A 181 -8.94 30.51 -19.65
N ALA A 182 -8.60 29.31 -20.14
CA ALA A 182 -8.47 28.12 -19.33
C ALA A 182 -7.00 27.83 -19.02
N THR A 183 -6.67 27.71 -17.74
CA THR A 183 -5.37 27.25 -17.25
C THR A 183 -5.52 25.89 -16.58
N VAL A 184 -4.61 24.96 -16.88
CA VAL A 184 -4.59 23.64 -16.25
C VAL A 184 -3.61 23.70 -15.09
N GLU A 185 -4.12 23.65 -13.87
CA GLU A 185 -3.31 23.64 -12.67
C GLU A 185 -3.28 22.26 -11.99
N ARG A 186 -2.21 21.97 -11.25
CA ARG A 186 -2.19 20.82 -10.35
C ARG A 186 -3.05 21.12 -9.12
N ARG A 187 -4.01 20.25 -8.82
CA ARG A 187 -4.82 20.37 -7.62
C ARG A 187 -4.00 19.91 -6.41
N LYS A 188 -3.45 20.85 -5.64
CA LYS A 188 -2.74 20.54 -4.38
C LYS A 188 -3.67 19.74 -3.47
N GLY A 189 -3.26 18.53 -3.10
CA GLY A 189 -4.01 17.66 -2.19
C GLY A 189 -4.95 16.63 -2.85
N ALA A 190 -5.32 16.75 -4.14
CA ALA A 190 -6.30 15.84 -4.75
C ALA A 190 -5.92 14.35 -4.70
N ARG A 191 -4.64 14.03 -4.95
CA ARG A 191 -4.11 12.66 -4.83
C ARG A 191 -4.09 12.15 -3.39
N LYS A 192 -3.84 13.05 -2.42
CA LYS A 192 -3.83 12.73 -0.98
C LYS A 192 -5.26 12.61 -0.40
N SER A 193 -6.21 13.40 -0.89
CA SER A 193 -7.61 13.40 -0.43
C SER A 193 -8.43 12.26 -1.04
N GLY A 194 -8.09 11.81 -2.26
CA GLY A 194 -8.71 10.64 -2.90
C GLY A 194 -7.99 9.32 -2.61
N GLY A 195 -6.75 9.35 -2.08
CA GLY A 195 -5.96 8.14 -1.85
C GLY A 195 -5.50 7.45 -3.14
N ILE A 196 -5.54 8.14 -4.28
CA ILE A 196 -5.28 7.60 -5.62
C ILE A 196 -3.77 7.65 -5.90
N PHE A 197 -3.10 6.49 -5.78
CA PHE A 197 -1.69 6.32 -6.13
C PHE A 197 -1.53 5.20 -7.15
N TYR A 198 -0.91 5.54 -8.29
CA TYR A 198 -0.54 4.57 -9.32
C TYR A 198 0.33 3.48 -8.72
N THR A 199 -0.06 2.22 -8.90
CA THR A 199 0.77 1.10 -8.47
C THR A 199 1.79 0.78 -9.57
N PRO A 200 3.10 0.85 -9.30
CA PRO A 200 4.11 0.53 -10.30
C PRO A 200 3.95 -0.89 -10.84
N ALA A 201 4.19 -1.08 -12.14
CA ALA A 201 3.99 -2.36 -12.82
C ALA A 201 4.71 -3.55 -12.15
N HIS A 202 5.89 -3.31 -11.57
CA HIS A 202 6.64 -4.36 -10.88
C HIS A 202 6.00 -4.80 -9.55
N VAL A 203 5.29 -3.90 -8.84
CA VAL A 203 4.51 -4.23 -7.64
C VAL A 203 3.22 -4.97 -8.04
N VAL A 204 2.54 -4.50 -9.10
CA VAL A 204 1.35 -5.17 -9.64
C VAL A 204 1.67 -6.62 -10.01
N ARG A 205 2.75 -6.84 -10.77
CA ARG A 205 3.22 -8.18 -11.13
C ARG A 205 3.54 -9.03 -9.90
N LEU A 206 4.20 -8.46 -8.89
CA LEU A 206 4.49 -9.19 -7.63
C LEU A 206 3.20 -9.71 -6.97
N VAL A 207 2.18 -8.86 -6.86
CA VAL A 207 0.88 -9.23 -6.26
C VAL A 207 0.20 -10.31 -7.09
N VAL A 208 0.08 -10.10 -8.41
CA VAL A 208 -0.60 -11.05 -9.32
C VAL A 208 0.09 -12.40 -9.34
N GLU A 209 1.41 -12.46 -9.43
CA GLU A 209 2.15 -13.74 -9.42
C GLU A 209 2.08 -14.44 -8.06
N SER A 210 2.11 -13.70 -6.95
CA SER A 210 2.00 -14.28 -5.61
C SER A 210 0.58 -14.78 -5.28
N THR A 211 -0.43 -14.38 -6.08
CA THR A 211 -1.85 -14.73 -5.88
C THR A 211 -2.39 -15.55 -7.04
N VAL A 212 -2.81 -14.89 -8.13
CA VAL A 212 -3.37 -15.49 -9.34
C VAL A 212 -2.37 -16.48 -9.93
N GLY A 213 -1.09 -16.12 -10.08
CA GLY A 213 -0.05 -17.02 -10.58
C GLY A 213 0.00 -18.35 -9.81
N ARG A 214 0.02 -18.28 -8.47
CA ARG A 214 -0.04 -19.47 -7.58
C ARG A 214 -1.33 -20.27 -7.72
N LEU A 215 -2.46 -19.62 -7.96
CA LEU A 215 -3.72 -20.33 -8.18
C LEU A 215 -3.75 -21.08 -9.51
N LEU A 216 -2.97 -20.66 -10.51
CA LEU A 216 -2.97 -21.27 -11.84
C LEU A 216 -2.11 -22.53 -11.94
N GLU A 217 -1.24 -22.77 -10.97
CA GLU A 217 -0.36 -23.94 -10.89
C GLU A 217 -1.20 -25.24 -10.77
N GLY A 218 -0.89 -26.24 -11.60
CA GLY A 218 -1.49 -27.58 -11.51
C GLY A 218 -2.97 -27.72 -11.87
N ARG A 219 -3.67 -26.63 -12.24
CA ARG A 219 -5.11 -26.67 -12.55
C ARG A 219 -5.45 -27.22 -13.93
N THR A 220 -6.56 -27.94 -13.99
CA THR A 220 -7.22 -28.37 -15.23
C THR A 220 -7.92 -27.21 -15.93
N LEU A 221 -8.23 -27.36 -17.22
CA LEU A 221 -8.95 -26.32 -17.97
C LEU A 221 -10.31 -25.96 -17.36
N ARG A 222 -11.04 -26.95 -16.83
CA ARG A 222 -12.34 -26.73 -16.19
C ARG A 222 -12.20 -25.83 -14.97
N GLU A 223 -11.18 -26.05 -14.16
CA GLU A 223 -10.91 -25.24 -12.98
C GLU A 223 -10.45 -23.83 -13.39
N LEU A 224 -9.52 -23.72 -14.36
CA LEU A 224 -9.06 -22.45 -14.90
C LEU A 224 -10.22 -21.58 -15.41
N ALA A 225 -11.16 -22.20 -16.13
CA ALA A 225 -12.35 -21.53 -16.68
C ALA A 225 -13.34 -21.03 -15.61
N SER A 226 -13.25 -21.55 -14.38
CA SER A 226 -14.13 -21.21 -13.26
C SER A 226 -13.55 -20.17 -12.30
N LEU A 227 -12.27 -19.81 -12.45
CA LEU A 227 -11.60 -18.87 -11.55
C LEU A 227 -12.22 -17.48 -11.63
N ARG A 228 -12.48 -16.86 -10.48
CA ARG A 228 -13.03 -15.51 -10.32
C ARG A 228 -12.09 -14.63 -9.51
N ILE A 229 -11.61 -13.57 -10.12
CA ILE A 229 -10.67 -12.61 -9.54
C ILE A 229 -11.39 -11.29 -9.32
N LEU A 230 -11.17 -10.68 -8.16
CA LEU A 230 -11.77 -9.41 -7.76
C LEU A 230 -10.69 -8.37 -7.43
N ASP A 231 -10.95 -7.12 -7.80
CA ASP A 231 -10.36 -5.93 -7.15
C ASP A 231 -11.51 -5.05 -6.60
N PRO A 232 -11.64 -4.89 -5.27
CA PRO A 232 -12.76 -4.17 -4.66
C PRO A 232 -12.60 -2.65 -4.66
N ALA A 233 -11.45 -2.13 -5.11
CA ALA A 233 -11.17 -0.71 -5.29
C ALA A 233 -10.32 -0.54 -6.55
N CYS A 234 -10.88 -0.95 -7.70
CA CYS A 234 -10.11 -1.27 -8.88
C CYS A 234 -9.49 -0.08 -9.61
N GLY A 235 -9.92 1.15 -9.30
CA GLY A 235 -9.59 2.34 -10.04
C GLY A 235 -9.79 2.12 -11.54
N ALA A 236 -8.79 2.51 -12.33
CA ALA A 236 -8.78 2.31 -13.77
C ALA A 236 -8.40 0.88 -14.22
N GLY A 237 -8.41 -0.11 -13.32
CA GLY A 237 -8.32 -1.53 -13.65
C GLY A 237 -6.90 -2.09 -13.82
N THR A 238 -5.88 -1.45 -13.26
CA THR A 238 -4.47 -1.89 -13.43
C THR A 238 -4.21 -3.33 -12.95
N PHE A 239 -4.73 -3.72 -11.78
CA PHE A 239 -4.60 -5.10 -11.29
C PHE A 239 -5.46 -6.07 -12.09
N LEU A 240 -6.66 -5.65 -12.48
CA LEU A 240 -7.58 -6.46 -13.28
C LEU A 240 -7.00 -6.79 -14.66
N LEU A 241 -6.35 -5.81 -15.30
CA LEU A 241 -5.65 -6.01 -16.57
C LEU A 241 -4.53 -7.04 -16.41
N ALA A 242 -3.66 -6.87 -15.41
CA ALA A 242 -2.55 -7.78 -15.18
C ALA A 242 -3.02 -9.22 -14.83
N ALA A 243 -4.08 -9.33 -14.03
CA ALA A 243 -4.71 -10.62 -13.72
C ALA A 243 -5.32 -11.27 -14.97
N TYR A 244 -5.97 -10.47 -15.82
CA TYR A 244 -6.55 -10.93 -17.08
C TYR A 244 -5.47 -11.43 -18.04
N GLU A 245 -4.39 -10.66 -18.26
CA GLU A 245 -3.25 -11.06 -19.07
C GLU A 245 -2.66 -12.38 -18.57
N ARG A 246 -2.51 -12.54 -17.25
CA ARG A 246 -2.01 -13.79 -16.68
C ARG A 246 -2.93 -14.99 -16.91
N LEU A 247 -4.26 -14.79 -16.85
CA LEU A 247 -5.24 -15.82 -17.21
C LEU A 247 -5.13 -16.20 -18.69
N LEU A 248 -4.97 -15.22 -19.58
CA LEU A 248 -4.82 -15.45 -21.01
C LEU A 248 -3.56 -16.28 -21.31
N ASP A 249 -2.43 -15.91 -20.71
CA ASP A 249 -1.17 -16.64 -20.86
C ASP A 249 -1.33 -18.11 -20.43
N ARG A 250 -1.94 -18.34 -19.26
CA ARG A 250 -2.14 -19.71 -18.77
C ARG A 250 -3.07 -20.54 -19.64
N HIS A 251 -4.14 -19.95 -20.18
CA HIS A 251 -5.03 -20.65 -21.11
C HIS A 251 -4.30 -20.97 -22.42
N LEU A 252 -3.52 -20.03 -22.95
CA LEU A 252 -2.72 -20.25 -24.15
C LEU A 252 -1.72 -21.40 -23.93
N GLU A 253 -0.95 -21.35 -22.83
CA GLU A 253 -0.03 -22.41 -22.40
C GLU A 253 -0.74 -23.77 -22.35
N HIS A 254 -1.93 -23.83 -21.73
CA HIS A 254 -2.71 -25.06 -21.66
C HIS A 254 -3.10 -25.60 -23.04
N TYR A 255 -3.58 -24.74 -23.95
CA TYR A 255 -4.05 -25.17 -25.26
C TYR A 255 -2.93 -25.58 -26.23
N ILE A 256 -1.73 -24.99 -26.11
CA ILE A 256 -0.60 -25.34 -26.97
C ILE A 256 0.20 -26.54 -26.47
N ASP A 257 0.02 -26.93 -25.21
CA ASP A 257 0.70 -28.06 -24.59
C ASP A 257 0.28 -29.39 -25.28
N PRO A 258 1.24 -30.15 -25.85
CA PRO A 258 0.98 -31.45 -26.44
C PRO A 258 0.28 -32.44 -25.49
N ALA A 259 0.52 -32.35 -24.18
CA ALA A 259 -0.13 -33.19 -23.18
C ALA A 259 -1.65 -32.96 -23.12
N ASN A 260 -2.14 -31.80 -23.57
CA ASN A 260 -3.56 -31.45 -23.62
C ASN A 260 -4.13 -31.53 -25.05
N GLY A 261 -3.52 -32.35 -25.91
CA GLY A 261 -3.92 -32.55 -27.31
C GLY A 261 -3.29 -31.58 -28.31
N GLY A 262 -2.49 -30.62 -27.82
CA GLY A 262 -1.80 -29.64 -28.65
C GLY A 262 -2.74 -28.68 -29.39
N PRO A 263 -2.19 -27.73 -30.15
CA PRO A 263 -2.97 -26.62 -30.69
C PRO A 263 -4.03 -27.04 -31.73
N GLN A 264 -3.84 -28.16 -32.42
CA GLN A 264 -4.76 -28.68 -33.43
C GLN A 264 -6.14 -29.03 -32.86
N ALA A 265 -6.18 -29.54 -31.62
CA ALA A 265 -7.41 -29.85 -30.90
C ALA A 265 -8.26 -28.60 -30.61
N TRP A 266 -7.62 -27.43 -30.57
CA TRP A 266 -8.22 -26.17 -30.14
C TRP A 266 -8.34 -25.14 -31.26
N SER A 267 -7.77 -25.41 -32.44
CA SER A 267 -7.77 -24.51 -33.60
C SER A 267 -8.86 -24.81 -34.62
N SER A 268 -9.59 -25.91 -34.48
CA SER A 268 -10.60 -26.39 -35.43
C SER A 268 -11.94 -26.66 -34.73
N GLY A 269 -13.04 -26.77 -35.49
CA GLY A 269 -14.38 -27.04 -34.97
C GLY A 269 -15.28 -25.80 -34.82
N ARG A 270 -16.44 -25.99 -34.16
CA ARG A 270 -17.53 -24.98 -34.11
C ARG A 270 -17.23 -23.76 -33.23
N ALA A 271 -16.31 -23.89 -32.27
CA ALA A 271 -15.93 -22.82 -31.34
C ALA A 271 -14.41 -22.85 -31.04
N PRO A 272 -13.57 -22.52 -32.04
CA PRO A 272 -12.11 -22.60 -31.88
C PRO A 272 -11.62 -21.66 -30.79
N ARG A 273 -10.66 -22.14 -29.99
CA ARG A 273 -10.02 -21.38 -28.90
C ARG A 273 -8.69 -20.78 -29.35
N LEU A 274 -8.04 -21.39 -30.34
CA LEU A 274 -6.79 -20.94 -30.93
C LEU A 274 -6.94 -20.55 -32.39
N ARG A 275 -6.03 -19.67 -32.83
CA ARG A 275 -5.81 -19.35 -34.24
C ARG A 275 -4.32 -19.16 -34.50
N ARG A 276 -3.94 -19.31 -35.77
CA ARG A 276 -2.57 -19.08 -36.21
C ARG A 276 -2.19 -17.60 -36.12
N ASN A 277 -0.93 -17.38 -35.82
CA ASN A 277 -0.28 -16.08 -35.73
C ASN A 277 1.11 -16.17 -36.37
N GLY A 278 1.14 -16.13 -37.69
CA GLY A 278 2.35 -16.43 -38.46
C GLY A 278 2.63 -17.94 -38.58
N PRO A 279 3.82 -18.32 -39.07
CA PRO A 279 4.16 -19.71 -39.42
C PRO A 279 4.08 -20.67 -38.22
N ASP A 280 4.65 -20.26 -37.08
CA ASP A 280 4.82 -21.12 -35.89
C ASP A 280 4.14 -20.58 -34.63
N GLY A 281 3.38 -19.48 -34.74
CA GLY A 281 2.74 -18.82 -33.60
C GLY A 281 1.27 -19.20 -33.43
N TRP A 282 0.85 -19.35 -32.17
CA TRP A 282 -0.56 -19.49 -31.80
C TRP A 282 -1.00 -18.31 -30.95
N ARG A 283 -2.26 -17.90 -31.10
CA ARG A 283 -2.92 -16.95 -30.21
C ARG A 283 -4.34 -17.40 -29.89
N LEU A 284 -4.87 -16.93 -28.77
CA LEU A 284 -6.28 -17.10 -28.44
C LEU A 284 -7.18 -16.39 -29.46
N THR A 285 -8.33 -16.99 -29.74
CA THR A 285 -9.39 -16.33 -30.52
C THR A 285 -10.05 -15.24 -29.68
N THR A 286 -10.59 -14.20 -30.32
CA THR A 286 -11.26 -13.12 -29.59
C THR A 286 -12.46 -13.62 -28.80
N ALA A 287 -13.19 -14.61 -29.33
CA ALA A 287 -14.29 -15.27 -28.60
C ALA A 287 -13.81 -15.88 -27.27
N GLU A 288 -12.64 -16.52 -27.28
CA GLU A 288 -12.06 -17.11 -26.07
C GLU A 288 -11.53 -16.05 -25.09
N ARG A 289 -10.86 -15.01 -25.60
CA ARG A 289 -10.43 -13.84 -24.80
C ARG A 289 -11.62 -13.21 -24.08
N ARG A 290 -12.73 -13.00 -24.78
CA ARG A 290 -13.99 -12.45 -24.21
C ARG A 290 -14.60 -13.39 -23.17
N ARG A 291 -14.61 -14.70 -23.42
CA ARG A 291 -15.11 -15.69 -22.45
C ARG A 291 -14.33 -15.62 -21.14
N ILE A 292 -13.00 -15.63 -21.21
CA ILE A 292 -12.10 -15.57 -20.04
C ILE A 292 -12.31 -14.26 -19.27
N LEU A 293 -12.45 -13.13 -19.97
CA LEU A 293 -12.72 -11.84 -19.33
C LEU A 293 -14.06 -11.85 -18.59
N ALA A 294 -15.14 -12.27 -19.28
CA ALA A 294 -16.49 -12.22 -18.75
C ALA A 294 -16.73 -13.19 -17.57
N SER A 295 -16.02 -14.32 -17.50
CA SER A 295 -16.13 -15.26 -16.38
C SER A 295 -15.14 -15.00 -15.25
N GLY A 296 -14.00 -14.37 -15.56
CA GLY A 296 -12.84 -14.36 -14.67
C GLY A 296 -12.56 -13.07 -13.93
N ILE A 297 -12.96 -11.92 -14.45
CA ILE A 297 -12.50 -10.62 -13.95
C ILE A 297 -13.67 -9.80 -13.41
N HIS A 298 -13.51 -9.29 -12.19
CA HIS A 298 -14.52 -8.51 -11.49
C HIS A 298 -13.89 -7.32 -10.77
N GLY A 299 -14.58 -6.19 -10.77
CA GLY A 299 -14.08 -4.95 -10.17
C GLY A 299 -15.18 -4.11 -9.56
N VAL A 300 -14.87 -3.42 -8.47
CA VAL A 300 -15.72 -2.36 -7.90
C VAL A 300 -14.86 -1.12 -7.70
N ASP A 301 -15.39 0.05 -8.03
CA ASP A 301 -14.81 1.33 -7.61
C ASP A 301 -15.91 2.34 -7.28
N LEU A 302 -15.59 3.29 -6.41
CA LEU A 302 -16.51 4.36 -6.04
C LEU A 302 -16.61 5.42 -7.15
N ASP A 303 -15.54 5.63 -7.92
CA ASP A 303 -15.49 6.59 -9.01
C ASP A 303 -16.00 5.98 -10.33
N ALA A 304 -17.12 6.50 -10.82
CA ALA A 304 -17.73 6.09 -12.07
C ALA A 304 -16.80 6.33 -13.29
N ASP A 305 -15.98 7.40 -13.27
CA ASP A 305 -15.03 7.66 -14.36
C ASP A 305 -13.93 6.59 -14.38
N ALA A 306 -13.43 6.19 -13.21
CA ALA A 306 -12.45 5.12 -13.09
C ALA A 306 -13.00 3.77 -13.61
N VAL A 307 -14.25 3.45 -13.25
CA VAL A 307 -14.97 2.27 -13.75
C VAL A 307 -15.08 2.28 -15.27
N GLU A 308 -15.45 3.41 -15.88
CA GLU A 308 -15.52 3.54 -17.34
C GLU A 308 -14.15 3.28 -17.98
N VAL A 309 -13.08 3.87 -17.45
CA VAL A 309 -11.71 3.68 -17.96
C VAL A 309 -11.26 2.23 -17.81
N ALA A 310 -11.54 1.59 -16.67
CA ALA A 310 -11.24 0.17 -16.45
C ALA A 310 -11.92 -0.73 -17.49
N ARG A 311 -13.18 -0.45 -17.82
CA ARG A 311 -13.91 -1.16 -18.89
C ARG A 311 -13.24 -0.96 -20.24
N LEU A 312 -12.84 0.26 -20.60
CA LEU A 312 -12.13 0.54 -21.86
C LEU A 312 -10.77 -0.19 -21.93
N VAL A 313 -9.99 -0.19 -20.85
CA VAL A 313 -8.70 -0.89 -20.77
C VAL A 313 -8.87 -2.39 -21.01
N LEU A 314 -9.81 -3.03 -20.30
CA LEU A 314 -10.08 -4.46 -20.42
C LEU A 314 -10.65 -4.82 -21.80
N LEU A 315 -11.48 -3.95 -22.36
CA LEU A 315 -12.03 -4.12 -23.69
C LEU A 315 -10.93 -4.11 -24.77
N LEU A 316 -10.06 -3.11 -24.71
CA LEU A 316 -8.92 -2.99 -25.63
C LEU A 316 -8.02 -4.23 -25.54
N ALA A 317 -7.76 -4.72 -24.32
CA ALA A 317 -7.01 -5.95 -24.11
C ALA A 317 -7.72 -7.17 -24.71
N ALA A 318 -9.04 -7.31 -24.53
CA ALA A 318 -9.79 -8.45 -25.07
C ALA A 318 -9.85 -8.48 -26.60
N LEU A 319 -9.82 -7.32 -27.25
CA LEU A 319 -9.87 -7.13 -28.70
C LEU A 319 -8.50 -7.25 -29.40
N ASP A 320 -7.41 -7.32 -28.64
CA ASP A 320 -6.06 -7.29 -29.21
C ASP A 320 -5.83 -8.40 -30.26
N GLY A 321 -5.46 -7.98 -31.47
CA GLY A 321 -5.23 -8.83 -32.64
C GLY A 321 -6.47 -9.18 -33.48
N GLU A 322 -7.62 -8.52 -33.34
CA GLU A 322 -8.70 -8.64 -34.34
C GLU A 322 -8.24 -8.17 -35.73
N ASP A 323 -8.72 -8.83 -36.80
CA ASP A 323 -8.47 -8.45 -38.20
C ASP A 323 -9.78 -7.93 -38.83
N GLU A 324 -9.71 -6.81 -39.55
CA GLU A 324 -10.81 -6.20 -40.32
C GLU A 324 -11.52 -7.19 -41.25
N ARG A 325 -10.80 -8.19 -41.78
CA ARG A 325 -11.33 -9.17 -42.74
C ARG A 325 -12.39 -10.11 -42.16
N GLN A 326 -12.61 -10.11 -40.84
CA GLN A 326 -13.57 -10.97 -40.14
C GLN A 326 -14.89 -10.25 -39.76
N LEU A 327 -15.08 -9.01 -40.22
CA LEU A 327 -16.25 -8.16 -39.96
C LEU A 327 -17.63 -8.81 -40.21
N PRO A 328 -17.86 -9.63 -41.26
CA PRO A 328 -19.22 -10.10 -41.57
C PRO A 328 -19.77 -11.18 -40.63
N LEU A 329 -18.90 -11.92 -39.92
CA LEU A 329 -19.31 -13.06 -39.07
C LEU A 329 -19.59 -12.67 -37.60
N LEU A 330 -19.17 -11.47 -37.19
CA LEU A 330 -19.44 -10.87 -35.87
C LEU A 330 -20.45 -9.73 -35.94
N ALA A 331 -20.90 -9.37 -37.15
CA ALA A 331 -21.98 -8.42 -37.39
C ALA A 331 -23.24 -8.88 -36.63
N GLY A 332 -23.48 -8.28 -35.46
CA GLY A 332 -24.66 -8.54 -34.63
C GLY A 332 -24.41 -8.95 -33.18
N ARG A 333 -23.16 -9.15 -32.73
CA ARG A 333 -22.90 -9.36 -31.29
C ARG A 333 -22.07 -8.22 -30.72
N ALA A 334 -22.78 -7.27 -30.08
CA ALA A 334 -22.19 -6.29 -29.18
C ALA A 334 -21.15 -6.97 -28.27
N LEU A 335 -20.03 -6.28 -28.03
CA LEU A 335 -19.05 -6.73 -27.05
C LEU A 335 -19.73 -7.01 -25.70
N PRO A 336 -19.17 -7.88 -24.84
CA PRO A 336 -19.77 -8.11 -23.53
C PRO A 336 -19.92 -6.75 -22.84
N GLU A 337 -21.14 -6.40 -22.46
CA GLU A 337 -21.37 -5.26 -21.57
C GLU A 337 -20.63 -5.58 -20.27
N LEU A 338 -19.44 -4.98 -20.10
CA LEU A 338 -18.60 -5.17 -18.91
C LEU A 338 -19.23 -4.56 -17.66
N ASP A 339 -20.43 -4.00 -17.77
CA ASP A 339 -21.28 -3.50 -16.70
C ASP A 339 -21.57 -4.58 -15.65
N ARG A 340 -21.54 -5.86 -16.04
CA ARG A 340 -21.70 -6.99 -15.12
C ARG A 340 -20.42 -7.34 -14.36
N GLN A 341 -19.26 -7.06 -14.93
CA GLN A 341 -17.94 -7.39 -14.37
C GLN A 341 -17.38 -6.24 -13.54
N ILE A 342 -17.43 -5.01 -14.05
CA ILE A 342 -16.85 -3.82 -13.41
C ILE A 342 -17.99 -2.88 -13.03
N ARG A 343 -18.14 -2.59 -11.74
CA ARG A 343 -19.31 -1.90 -11.18
C ARG A 343 -18.93 -0.68 -10.35
N CYS A 344 -19.82 0.30 -10.34
CA CYS A 344 -19.66 1.52 -9.55
C CYS A 344 -20.38 1.37 -8.20
N GLY A 345 -19.71 1.70 -7.09
CA GLY A 345 -20.30 1.77 -5.77
C GLY A 345 -19.29 1.72 -4.63
N ASP A 346 -19.75 2.07 -3.43
CA ASP A 346 -18.96 1.96 -2.20
C ASP A 346 -18.90 0.50 -1.73
N ALA A 347 -17.75 -0.13 -1.97
CA ALA A 347 -17.46 -1.51 -1.58
C ALA A 347 -17.53 -1.77 -0.06
N LEU A 348 -17.37 -0.75 0.79
CA LEU A 348 -17.33 -0.91 2.25
C LEU A 348 -18.72 -0.89 2.90
N VAL A 349 -19.74 -0.36 2.24
CA VAL A 349 -21.09 -0.30 2.82
C VAL A 349 -22.10 -1.00 1.93
N GLY A 350 -22.78 -2.00 2.49
CA GLY A 350 -23.94 -2.66 1.87
C GLY A 350 -25.28 -2.15 2.42
N SER A 351 -26.37 -2.63 1.84
CA SER A 351 -27.71 -2.49 2.43
C SER A 351 -27.78 -3.29 3.73
N ALA A 352 -27.60 -2.63 4.87
CA ALA A 352 -27.64 -3.25 6.20
C ALA A 352 -29.03 -3.77 6.62
N SER A 353 -29.95 -4.05 5.70
CA SER A 353 -31.37 -4.19 6.05
C SER A 353 -32.17 -5.14 5.16
N GLY A 354 -31.50 -6.16 4.61
CA GLY A 354 -32.10 -7.21 3.79
C GLY A 354 -32.17 -6.85 2.30
N PRO A 355 -32.37 -7.87 1.43
CA PRO A 355 -32.54 -7.65 -0.01
C PRO A 355 -33.77 -6.76 -0.25
N GLY A 356 -33.59 -5.66 -1.00
CA GLY A 356 -34.70 -4.82 -1.48
C GLY A 356 -34.81 -3.39 -0.92
N ARG A 357 -33.93 -2.92 -0.01
CA ARG A 357 -33.88 -1.48 0.31
C ARG A 357 -33.01 -0.73 -0.71
N CYS A 358 -33.67 0.08 -1.53
CA CYS A 358 -33.05 0.87 -2.61
C CYS A 358 -31.87 1.72 -2.12
N ALA A 359 -30.74 1.70 -2.84
CA ALA A 359 -29.61 2.61 -2.69
C ALA A 359 -30.01 4.11 -2.63
N ARG A 360 -31.20 4.46 -3.13
CA ARG A 360 -31.79 5.80 -3.03
C ARG A 360 -32.14 6.22 -1.58
N ALA A 361 -32.58 5.27 -0.74
CA ALA A 361 -32.89 5.56 0.67
C ALA A 361 -31.62 5.80 1.49
N LEU A 362 -30.52 5.10 1.16
CA LEU A 362 -29.21 5.30 1.79
C LEU A 362 -28.58 6.64 1.38
N ARG A 363 -28.71 7.03 0.11
CA ARG A 363 -28.36 8.39 -0.35
C ARG A 363 -29.11 9.49 0.39
N GLY A 364 -30.41 9.29 0.64
CA GLY A 364 -31.22 10.21 1.46
C GLY A 364 -30.75 10.33 2.91
N ALA A 365 -29.94 9.37 3.40
CA ALA A 365 -29.34 9.37 4.74
C ALA A 365 -27.86 9.80 4.76
N GLY A 366 -27.36 10.39 3.65
CA GLY A 366 -25.97 10.87 3.54
C GLY A 366 -24.92 9.77 3.30
N ILE A 367 -25.34 8.56 2.95
CA ILE A 367 -24.44 7.44 2.63
C ILE A 367 -24.17 7.46 1.12
N PRO A 368 -22.91 7.42 0.66
CA PRO A 368 -22.56 7.25 -0.75
C PRO A 368 -23.23 6.01 -1.36
N ASP A 369 -23.10 5.84 -2.68
CA ASP A 369 -23.72 4.75 -3.43
C ASP A 369 -23.29 3.35 -2.99
N ALA A 370 -23.90 2.86 -1.92
CA ALA A 370 -23.61 1.58 -1.29
C ALA A 370 -23.64 0.44 -2.30
N PHE A 371 -22.59 -0.38 -2.32
CA PHE A 371 -22.50 -1.58 -3.14
C PHE A 371 -22.96 -2.80 -2.34
N ASP A 372 -24.16 -3.29 -2.65
CA ASP A 372 -24.68 -4.51 -2.03
C ASP A 372 -24.10 -5.75 -2.71
N TRP A 373 -23.09 -6.36 -2.09
CA TRP A 373 -22.42 -7.56 -2.59
C TRP A 373 -23.36 -8.76 -2.79
N ALA A 374 -24.43 -8.86 -2.01
CA ALA A 374 -25.37 -9.98 -2.05
C ALA A 374 -26.48 -9.81 -3.10
N ASP A 375 -26.64 -8.61 -3.67
CA ASP A 375 -27.63 -8.34 -4.71
C ASP A 375 -27.29 -9.17 -5.98
N PRO A 376 -28.23 -9.96 -6.53
CA PRO A 376 -27.98 -10.82 -7.69
C PRO A 376 -27.90 -10.05 -9.02
N GLU A 377 -28.50 -8.87 -9.10
CA GLU A 377 -28.56 -8.05 -10.33
C GLU A 377 -27.50 -6.96 -10.32
N ARG A 378 -27.43 -6.19 -9.23
CA ARG A 378 -26.57 -5.01 -9.07
C ARG A 378 -25.31 -5.31 -8.27
N GLY A 379 -25.27 -6.43 -7.56
CA GLY A 379 -24.09 -6.97 -6.88
C GLY A 379 -23.53 -8.26 -7.49
N PHE A 380 -22.57 -8.86 -6.80
CA PHE A 380 -22.01 -10.17 -7.17
C PHE A 380 -22.70 -11.31 -6.43
N GLY A 381 -24.00 -11.19 -6.15
CA GLY A 381 -24.74 -12.12 -5.28
C GLY A 381 -24.69 -13.58 -5.72
N ALA A 382 -24.58 -13.86 -7.02
CA ALA A 382 -24.38 -15.24 -7.51
C ALA A 382 -23.00 -15.80 -7.09
N ILE A 383 -21.95 -14.99 -7.17
CA ILE A 383 -20.57 -15.38 -6.80
C ILE A 383 -20.46 -15.53 -5.28
N VAL A 384 -21.02 -14.59 -4.52
CA VAL A 384 -21.01 -14.62 -3.06
C VAL A 384 -21.76 -15.85 -2.53
N ARG A 385 -22.92 -16.20 -3.12
CA ARG A 385 -23.65 -17.44 -2.78
C ARG A 385 -22.88 -18.71 -3.13
N ASP A 386 -22.06 -18.65 -4.17
CA ASP A 386 -21.17 -19.75 -4.61
C ASP A 386 -19.81 -19.74 -3.88
N GLY A 387 -19.79 -19.19 -2.65
CA GLY A 387 -18.63 -19.21 -1.76
C GLY A 387 -17.67 -18.03 -1.91
N GLY A 388 -17.82 -17.17 -2.91
CA GLY A 388 -17.00 -15.98 -3.11
C GLY A 388 -15.97 -16.10 -4.24
N PHE A 389 -14.89 -15.32 -4.13
CA PHE A 389 -13.86 -15.18 -5.16
C PHE A 389 -12.64 -16.08 -4.90
N ASP A 390 -12.01 -16.54 -5.98
CA ASP A 390 -10.77 -17.31 -5.96
C ASP A 390 -9.56 -16.47 -5.57
N ALA A 391 -9.55 -15.21 -6.01
CA ALA A 391 -8.50 -14.26 -5.71
C ALA A 391 -9.07 -12.87 -5.47
N VAL A 392 -8.48 -12.14 -4.53
CA VAL A 392 -8.69 -10.71 -4.37
C VAL A 392 -7.33 -10.03 -4.45
N VAL A 393 -7.19 -9.08 -5.38
CA VAL A 393 -5.96 -8.32 -5.62
C VAL A 393 -6.25 -6.83 -5.60
N GLY A 394 -5.28 -6.00 -5.23
CA GLY A 394 -5.47 -4.56 -5.37
C GLY A 394 -4.52 -3.70 -4.54
N ASN A 395 -4.71 -2.39 -4.69
CA ASN A 395 -4.11 -1.35 -3.86
C ASN A 395 -5.24 -0.50 -3.26
N PRO A 396 -5.78 -0.87 -2.08
CA PRO A 396 -6.91 -0.15 -1.49
C PRO A 396 -6.53 1.29 -1.09
N PRO A 397 -7.48 2.22 -0.97
CA PRO A 397 -7.18 3.61 -0.63
C PRO A 397 -6.60 3.78 0.78
N TYR A 398 -5.67 4.73 0.97
CA TYR A 398 -5.00 5.01 2.26
C TYR A 398 -5.55 6.29 2.92
N LEU A 399 -6.85 6.29 3.26
CA LEU A 399 -7.54 7.44 3.83
C LEU A 399 -7.82 7.24 5.32
N ASN A 400 -7.53 8.26 6.13
CA ASN A 400 -7.91 8.26 7.54
C ASN A 400 -9.39 8.59 7.71
N LEU A 401 -10.21 7.56 7.89
CA LEU A 401 -11.67 7.70 7.90
C LEU A 401 -12.20 8.26 9.23
N LYS A 402 -11.44 8.17 10.32
CA LYS A 402 -11.86 8.71 11.62
C LYS A 402 -11.73 10.23 11.70
N ARG A 403 -10.60 10.79 11.24
CA ARG A 403 -10.32 12.24 11.26
C ARG A 403 -10.85 12.96 10.02
N GLY A 404 -11.37 12.24 9.03
CA GLY A 404 -11.95 12.81 7.82
C GLY A 404 -13.31 13.49 8.02
N PHE A 405 -13.73 14.26 7.01
CA PHE A 405 -14.99 14.98 6.91
C PHE A 405 -16.20 14.09 6.59
N LEU A 406 -16.11 12.79 6.89
CA LEU A 406 -17.22 11.87 6.64
C LEU A 406 -18.35 12.10 7.64
N GLU A 407 -19.59 11.96 7.16
CA GLU A 407 -20.80 11.99 7.98
C GLU A 407 -20.72 10.98 9.13
N GLU A 408 -21.19 11.37 10.32
CA GLU A 408 -21.12 10.50 11.51
C GLU A 408 -21.97 9.23 11.35
N THR A 409 -23.08 9.30 10.60
CA THR A 409 -23.91 8.13 10.27
C THR A 409 -23.12 7.07 9.48
N TYR A 410 -22.27 7.52 8.55
CA TYR A 410 -21.39 6.65 7.77
C TYR A 410 -20.32 6.02 8.67
N LYS A 411 -19.67 6.81 9.54
CA LYS A 411 -18.67 6.29 10.50
C LYS A 411 -19.28 5.27 11.46
N LEU A 412 -20.49 5.51 11.97
CA LEU A 412 -21.21 4.56 12.83
C LEU A 412 -21.50 3.25 12.11
N ARG A 413 -21.87 3.30 10.83
CA ARG A 413 -22.05 2.08 10.02
C ARG A 413 -20.76 1.29 9.92
N LEU A 414 -19.65 1.93 9.56
CA LEU A 414 -18.35 1.25 9.48
C LEU A 414 -17.95 0.59 10.80
N ARG A 415 -18.15 1.28 11.93
CA ARG A 415 -17.86 0.75 13.29
C ARG A 415 -18.72 -0.44 13.69
N ARG A 416 -19.95 -0.53 13.16
CA ARG A 416 -20.84 -1.68 13.40
C ARG A 416 -20.53 -2.85 12.47
N THR A 417 -20.00 -2.58 11.27
CA THR A 417 -19.72 -3.61 10.27
C THR A 417 -18.36 -4.27 10.45
N TYR A 418 -17.31 -3.50 10.78
CA TYR A 418 -15.93 -3.97 10.69
C TYR A 418 -15.22 -3.99 12.06
N ALA A 419 -14.54 -5.10 12.35
CA ALA A 419 -13.66 -5.21 13.52
C ALA A 419 -12.45 -4.26 13.42
N CYS A 420 -12.00 -3.96 12.20
CA CYS A 420 -10.92 -3.02 11.93
C CYS A 420 -11.31 -1.54 12.12
N ALA A 421 -12.60 -1.23 12.36
CA ALA A 421 -13.07 0.13 12.63
C ALA A 421 -12.97 0.53 14.13
N GLY A 422 -12.14 -0.15 14.92
CA GLY A 422 -11.83 0.20 16.30
C GLY A 422 -10.76 1.29 16.43
N GLY A 423 -10.83 2.14 17.47
CA GLY A 423 -9.77 3.12 17.74
C GLY A 423 -9.57 4.14 16.62
N GLN A 424 -8.34 4.32 16.13
CA GLN A 424 -8.05 5.04 14.87
C GLN A 424 -8.01 4.01 13.74
N TYR A 425 -8.70 4.27 12.63
CA TYR A 425 -8.79 3.33 11.51
C TYR A 425 -8.67 4.05 10.16
N ASP A 426 -8.12 3.32 9.20
CA ASP A 426 -7.90 3.78 7.83
C ASP A 426 -8.61 2.84 6.86
N SER A 427 -9.02 3.36 5.70
CA SER A 427 -9.84 2.63 4.73
C SER A 427 -9.22 1.31 4.29
N PHE A 428 -7.90 1.25 4.10
CA PHE A 428 -7.23 0.03 3.61
C PHE A 428 -7.46 -1.20 4.50
N ALA A 429 -7.58 -1.00 5.82
CA ALA A 429 -7.79 -2.10 6.76
C ALA A 429 -9.22 -2.63 6.65
N LEU A 430 -10.20 -1.74 6.42
CA LEU A 430 -11.60 -2.12 6.19
C LEU A 430 -11.77 -2.85 4.85
N PHE A 431 -11.09 -2.37 3.80
CA PHE A 431 -11.03 -3.04 2.51
C PHE A 431 -10.37 -4.42 2.61
N GLY A 432 -9.30 -4.54 3.40
CA GLY A 432 -8.65 -5.81 3.66
C GLY A 432 -9.55 -6.81 4.37
N GLU A 433 -10.26 -6.39 5.43
CA GLU A 433 -11.25 -7.21 6.12
C GLU A 433 -12.37 -7.66 5.17
N LYS A 434 -12.92 -6.74 4.37
CA LYS A 434 -13.94 -7.05 3.36
C LYS A 434 -13.43 -8.00 2.28
N ALA A 435 -12.19 -7.83 1.83
CA ALA A 435 -11.56 -8.68 0.82
C ALA A 435 -11.42 -10.12 1.32
N VAL A 436 -11.01 -10.30 2.58
CA VAL A 436 -10.97 -11.62 3.23
C VAL A 436 -12.36 -12.24 3.34
N GLU A 437 -13.38 -11.45 3.72
CA GLU A 437 -14.77 -11.91 3.78
C GLU A 437 -15.22 -12.48 2.42
N LEU A 438 -14.94 -11.76 1.33
CA LEU A 438 -15.34 -12.09 -0.04
C LEU A 438 -14.55 -13.24 -0.68
N LEU A 439 -13.43 -13.65 -0.09
CA LEU A 439 -12.69 -14.82 -0.56
C LEU A 439 -13.43 -16.11 -0.23
N ARG A 440 -13.37 -17.07 -1.15
CA ARG A 440 -13.77 -18.45 -0.87
C ARG A 440 -12.68 -19.21 -0.11
N PRO A 441 -12.99 -20.32 0.57
CA PRO A 441 -11.97 -21.18 1.19
C PRO A 441 -10.90 -21.60 0.17
N GLY A 442 -9.63 -21.52 0.55
CA GLY A 442 -8.47 -21.76 -0.34
C GLY A 442 -8.20 -20.64 -1.36
N GLY A 443 -9.02 -19.58 -1.39
CA GLY A 443 -8.78 -18.39 -2.20
C GLY A 443 -7.62 -17.55 -1.68
N ARG A 444 -7.03 -16.73 -2.54
CA ARG A 444 -5.82 -15.94 -2.22
C ARG A 444 -6.05 -14.43 -2.24
N LEU A 445 -5.64 -13.76 -1.17
CA LEU A 445 -5.57 -12.31 -1.07
C LEU A 445 -4.16 -11.84 -1.43
N GLY A 446 -4.03 -10.73 -2.15
CA GLY A 446 -2.78 -9.98 -2.28
C GLY A 446 -3.04 -8.49 -2.35
N LEU A 447 -2.66 -7.76 -1.30
CA LEU A 447 -2.90 -6.31 -1.22
C LEU A 447 -1.59 -5.54 -1.04
N VAL A 448 -1.50 -4.39 -1.72
CA VAL A 448 -0.48 -3.39 -1.45
C VAL A 448 -0.95 -2.51 -0.30
N LEU A 449 -0.21 -2.49 0.81
CA LEU A 449 -0.62 -1.84 2.06
C LEU A 449 0.51 -0.96 2.60
N PRO A 450 0.21 0.08 3.40
CA PRO A 450 1.26 0.90 4.00
C PRO A 450 2.01 0.12 5.09
N ARG A 451 3.33 0.30 5.19
CA ARG A 451 4.21 -0.41 6.15
C ARG A 451 3.72 -0.43 7.61
N PRO A 452 3.09 0.62 8.15
CA PRO A 452 2.51 0.58 9.48
C PRO A 452 1.55 -0.59 9.75
N VAL A 453 0.95 -1.21 8.72
CA VAL A 453 0.11 -2.41 8.86
C VAL A 453 0.83 -3.56 9.56
N LEU A 454 2.17 -3.65 9.43
CA LEU A 454 2.97 -4.74 10.00
C LEU A 454 3.07 -4.71 11.53
N ALA A 455 3.04 -3.52 12.16
CA ALA A 455 3.36 -3.41 13.59
C ALA A 455 2.52 -2.39 14.38
N SER A 456 1.81 -1.47 13.74
CA SER A 456 1.00 -0.48 14.44
C SER A 456 -0.17 -1.13 15.19
N GLU A 457 -0.42 -0.68 16.42
CA GLU A 457 -1.55 -1.09 17.27
C GLU A 457 -2.91 -0.84 16.63
N SER A 458 -3.03 0.24 15.85
CA SER A 458 -4.28 0.56 15.14
C SER A 458 -4.73 -0.54 14.18
N TYR A 459 -3.81 -1.36 13.67
CA TYR A 459 -4.10 -2.41 12.68
C TYR A 459 -3.97 -3.82 13.26
N ARG A 460 -4.00 -3.97 14.59
CA ARG A 460 -3.98 -5.27 15.25
C ARG A 460 -5.11 -6.17 14.74
N SER A 461 -6.35 -5.67 14.74
CA SER A 461 -7.52 -6.44 14.29
C SER A 461 -7.32 -7.00 12.88
N PHE A 462 -6.76 -6.21 11.97
CA PHE A 462 -6.50 -6.65 10.60
C PHE A 462 -5.44 -7.76 10.56
N ARG A 463 -4.36 -7.65 11.34
CA ARG A 463 -3.36 -8.73 11.44
C ARG A 463 -3.93 -10.01 12.07
N GLU A 464 -4.79 -9.90 13.08
CA GLU A 464 -5.48 -11.06 13.65
C GLU A 464 -6.35 -11.76 12.60
N ILE A 465 -7.02 -11.01 11.71
CA ILE A 465 -7.78 -11.57 10.58
C ILE A 465 -6.84 -12.30 9.61
N CYS A 466 -5.77 -11.65 9.14
CA CYS A 466 -4.81 -12.30 8.23
C CYS A 466 -4.16 -13.56 8.83
N TYR A 467 -3.89 -13.55 10.15
CA TYR A 467 -3.36 -14.70 10.89
C TYR A 467 -4.41 -15.77 11.20
N ALA A 468 -5.69 -15.41 11.32
CA ALA A 468 -6.75 -16.41 11.46
C ALA A 468 -6.90 -17.20 10.15
N GLU A 469 -6.75 -16.52 9.02
CA GLU A 469 -7.06 -17.07 7.71
C GLU A 469 -5.91 -17.83 7.06
N GLY A 470 -4.67 -17.35 7.19
CA GLY A 470 -3.51 -18.01 6.61
C GLY A 470 -2.55 -17.07 5.89
N LEU A 471 -1.92 -16.14 6.61
CA LEU A 471 -0.80 -15.35 6.09
C LEU A 471 0.27 -16.27 5.46
N THR A 472 0.60 -16.06 4.18
CA THR A 472 1.61 -16.88 3.49
C THR A 472 2.88 -16.12 3.17
N ASP A 473 2.78 -14.81 2.89
CA ASP A 473 3.93 -14.01 2.50
C ASP A 473 3.83 -12.58 3.04
N VAL A 474 4.97 -12.07 3.51
CA VAL A 474 5.19 -10.65 3.85
C VAL A 474 6.30 -10.13 2.93
N VAL A 475 5.99 -9.14 2.10
CA VAL A 475 6.96 -8.58 1.14
C VAL A 475 7.16 -7.09 1.39
N GLU A 476 8.33 -6.67 1.88
CA GLU A 476 8.65 -5.24 2.01
C GLU A 476 8.94 -4.63 0.63
N CYS A 477 8.29 -3.50 0.32
CA CYS A 477 8.41 -2.86 -1.00
C CYS A 477 9.16 -1.52 -0.98
N GLY A 478 9.66 -1.11 0.19
CA GLY A 478 10.28 0.21 0.36
C GLY A 478 9.30 1.32 -0.01
N ARG A 479 9.74 2.32 -0.77
CA ARG A 479 8.92 3.44 -1.27
C ARG A 479 8.65 3.29 -2.77
N PRO A 480 7.73 2.40 -3.19
CA PRO A 480 7.54 2.12 -4.61
C PRO A 480 6.85 3.28 -5.35
N PHE A 481 6.12 4.14 -4.64
CA PHE A 481 5.32 5.21 -5.23
C PHE A 481 6.14 6.49 -5.45
N ALA A 482 6.39 6.85 -6.70
CA ALA A 482 7.09 8.09 -7.04
C ALA A 482 6.34 9.33 -6.54
N GLY A 483 7.01 10.18 -5.76
CA GLY A 483 6.44 11.43 -5.22
C GLY A 483 5.55 11.26 -3.99
N ALA A 484 5.44 10.05 -3.43
CA ALA A 484 4.85 9.80 -2.13
C ALA A 484 5.92 9.32 -1.14
N GLU A 485 5.99 9.91 0.05
CA GLU A 485 6.93 9.49 1.11
C GLU A 485 6.41 8.28 1.90
N VAL A 486 5.63 7.41 1.26
CA VAL A 486 4.94 6.29 1.92
C VAL A 486 5.68 5.00 1.61
N GLU A 487 6.06 4.28 2.66
CA GLU A 487 6.56 2.92 2.56
C GLU A 487 5.42 1.92 2.43
N ALA A 488 5.60 0.92 1.57
CA ALA A 488 4.58 -0.08 1.23
C ALA A 488 5.07 -1.51 1.47
N VAL A 489 4.11 -2.40 1.64
CA VAL A 489 4.31 -3.84 1.79
C VAL A 489 3.26 -4.55 0.95
N VAL A 490 3.54 -5.77 0.54
CA VAL A 490 2.52 -6.69 0.03
C VAL A 490 2.30 -7.78 1.07
N LEU A 491 1.04 -7.94 1.49
CA LEU A 491 0.61 -9.08 2.29
C LEU A 491 -0.15 -10.07 1.42
N VAL A 492 0.21 -11.35 1.54
CA VAL A 492 -0.48 -12.46 0.86
C VAL A 492 -1.11 -13.38 1.89
N VAL A 493 -2.38 -13.71 1.71
CA VAL A 493 -3.15 -14.59 2.60
C VAL A 493 -3.82 -15.68 1.75
N CYS A 494 -3.85 -16.91 2.25
CA CYS A 494 -4.63 -18.01 1.70
C CYS A 494 -5.75 -18.34 2.70
N LYS A 495 -7.02 -18.12 2.32
CA LYS A 495 -8.15 -18.28 3.23
C LYS A 495 -8.30 -19.73 3.70
N ASN A 496 -8.45 -19.95 5.00
CA ASN A 496 -8.41 -21.27 5.66
C ASN A 496 -7.14 -22.09 5.35
N GLY A 497 -6.05 -21.46 4.92
CA GLY A 497 -4.88 -22.12 4.34
C GLY A 497 -3.60 -21.82 5.09
N LYS A 498 -3.61 -21.98 6.41
CA LYS A 498 -2.42 -21.75 7.27
C LYS A 498 -1.25 -22.62 6.81
N PRO A 499 -0.14 -22.03 6.33
CA PRO A 499 1.04 -22.79 5.96
C PRO A 499 1.83 -23.20 7.21
N ASP A 500 2.79 -24.12 7.06
CA ASP A 500 3.78 -24.40 8.12
C ASP A 500 4.72 -23.21 8.34
N VAL A 501 5.04 -22.50 7.25
CA VAL A 501 5.95 -21.36 7.25
C VAL A 501 5.41 -20.18 6.44
N VAL A 502 5.70 -18.97 6.92
CA VAL A 502 5.47 -17.71 6.19
C VAL A 502 6.76 -17.32 5.47
N ARG A 503 6.65 -16.89 4.21
CA ARG A 503 7.80 -16.40 3.43
C ARG A 503 8.02 -14.91 3.68
N LEU A 504 9.27 -14.54 3.94
CA LEU A 504 9.69 -13.17 4.17
C LEU A 504 10.51 -12.71 2.96
N ARG A 505 10.06 -11.66 2.28
CA ARG A 505 10.65 -11.21 1.02
C ARG A 505 10.81 -9.69 0.99
N GLU A 506 11.62 -9.22 0.06
CA GLU A 506 11.79 -7.80 -0.22
C GLU A 506 11.77 -7.56 -1.72
N LEU A 507 11.14 -6.48 -2.16
CA LEU A 507 11.22 -6.00 -3.53
C LEU A 507 12.46 -5.11 -3.71
N ALA A 508 13.52 -5.66 -4.31
CA ALA A 508 14.74 -4.95 -4.64
C ALA A 508 14.74 -4.47 -6.11
N ALA A 509 15.72 -3.64 -6.48
CA ALA A 509 15.86 -3.09 -7.83
C ALA A 509 15.93 -4.16 -8.94
N ARG A 510 16.43 -5.36 -8.63
CA ARG A 510 16.56 -6.49 -9.57
C ARG A 510 15.40 -7.50 -9.49
N GLY A 511 14.37 -7.23 -8.69
CA GLY A 511 13.23 -8.13 -8.48
C GLY A 511 13.04 -8.50 -7.01
N VAL A 512 12.27 -9.56 -6.77
CA VAL A 512 11.95 -10.02 -5.42
C VAL A 512 13.10 -10.84 -4.86
N ARG A 513 13.66 -10.40 -3.73
CA ARG A 513 14.69 -11.07 -2.95
C ARG A 513 14.04 -11.86 -1.81
N ASP A 514 14.47 -13.10 -1.62
CA ASP A 514 14.08 -13.90 -0.47
C ASP A 514 14.90 -13.52 0.76
N LEU A 515 14.22 -13.26 1.88
CA LEU A 515 14.84 -13.00 3.18
C LEU A 515 14.84 -14.26 4.07
N GLY A 516 14.09 -15.29 3.68
CA GLY A 516 13.94 -16.55 4.38
C GLY A 516 12.50 -16.84 4.78
N THR A 517 12.34 -17.82 5.66
CA THR A 517 11.03 -18.27 6.16
C THR A 517 10.97 -18.26 7.68
N ALA A 518 9.76 -18.16 8.21
CA ALA A 518 9.49 -18.21 9.64
C ALA A 518 8.36 -19.21 9.92
N PRO A 519 8.43 -20.01 11.00
CA PRO A 519 7.29 -20.83 11.43
C PRO A 519 6.04 -19.99 11.60
N TYR A 520 4.91 -20.50 11.15
CA TYR A 520 3.65 -19.76 11.17
C TYR A 520 3.24 -19.36 12.60
N ASP A 521 3.39 -20.27 13.55
CA ASP A 521 3.05 -20.08 14.96
C ASP A 521 3.99 -19.08 15.68
N ALA A 522 5.15 -18.75 15.12
CA ALA A 522 6.05 -17.76 15.69
C ALA A 522 5.43 -16.34 15.66
N PHE A 523 4.66 -16.00 14.62
CA PHE A 523 3.83 -14.78 14.59
C PHE A 523 2.72 -14.81 15.66
N GLY A 524 2.34 -16.03 16.08
CA GLY A 524 1.52 -16.36 17.25
C GLY A 524 2.01 -15.73 18.55
N ARG A 525 3.33 -15.62 18.70
CA ARG A 525 4.01 -15.22 19.94
C ARG A 525 4.47 -13.76 19.95
N LEU A 526 4.49 -13.11 18.78
CA LEU A 526 4.86 -11.70 18.69
C LEU A 526 3.79 -10.80 19.32
N PRO A 527 4.21 -9.75 20.04
CA PRO A 527 3.27 -8.80 20.65
C PRO A 527 2.42 -8.16 19.56
N ASN A 528 1.16 -7.87 19.90
CA ASN A 528 0.23 -7.15 19.00
C ASN A 528 0.02 -7.86 17.64
N ARG A 529 0.28 -9.18 17.56
CA ARG A 529 0.22 -9.97 16.31
C ARG A 529 1.07 -9.35 15.20
N ASN A 530 2.25 -8.83 15.51
CA ASN A 530 3.06 -8.12 14.50
C ASN A 530 3.56 -9.06 13.42
N PHE A 531 3.54 -8.61 12.17
CA PHE A 531 4.05 -9.34 11.00
C PHE A 531 5.45 -8.85 10.66
N SER A 532 6.41 -9.23 11.49
CA SER A 532 7.78 -8.80 11.31
C SER A 532 8.46 -9.54 10.15
N SER A 533 8.85 -8.78 9.14
CA SER A 533 9.78 -9.21 8.07
C SER A 533 11.18 -9.54 8.58
N ARG A 534 11.51 -9.14 9.81
CA ARG A 534 12.81 -9.39 10.46
C ARG A 534 12.83 -10.70 11.25
N LEU A 535 11.73 -11.45 11.31
CA LEU A 535 11.66 -12.77 11.95
C LEU A 535 12.25 -13.86 11.04
N THR A 536 13.51 -13.70 10.63
CA THR A 536 14.19 -14.65 9.75
C THR A 536 14.73 -15.84 10.54
N PRO A 537 15.21 -16.92 9.89
CA PRO A 537 15.88 -18.02 10.59
C PRO A 537 17.04 -17.53 11.48
N ALA A 538 17.70 -16.44 11.06
CA ALA A 538 18.78 -15.83 11.81
C ALA A 538 18.34 -15.07 13.07
N THR A 539 17.06 -14.77 13.28
CA THR A 539 16.57 -14.08 14.49
C THR A 539 15.59 -14.93 15.29
N LEU A 540 15.01 -15.97 14.69
CA LEU A 540 13.94 -16.80 15.24
C LEU A 540 14.25 -17.35 16.64
N ALA A 541 15.32 -18.15 16.80
CA ALA A 541 15.64 -18.80 18.07
C ALA A 541 15.78 -17.81 19.24
N MET A 542 16.31 -16.62 18.94
CA MET A 542 16.47 -15.55 19.91
C MET A 542 15.12 -14.90 20.24
N VAL A 543 14.26 -14.65 19.25
CA VAL A 543 12.89 -14.15 19.49
C VAL A 543 12.09 -15.16 20.31
N GLU A 544 12.21 -16.45 20.04
CA GLU A 544 11.53 -17.50 20.82
C GLU A 544 12.00 -17.52 22.27
N THR A 545 13.32 -17.45 22.49
CA THR A 545 13.91 -17.35 23.83
C THR A 545 13.39 -16.12 24.58
N LEU A 546 13.41 -14.95 23.94
CA LEU A 546 12.94 -13.71 24.54
C LEU A 546 11.42 -13.70 24.78
N ALA A 547 10.63 -14.19 23.83
CA ALA A 547 9.18 -14.30 24.01
C ALA A 547 8.81 -15.22 25.19
N GLY A 548 9.63 -16.24 25.45
CA GLY A 548 9.48 -17.18 26.57
C GLY A 548 10.00 -16.67 27.93
N MET A 549 10.55 -15.47 28.02
CA MET A 549 11.03 -14.93 29.30
C MET A 549 9.90 -14.86 30.35
N PRO A 550 10.21 -15.07 31.64
CA PRO A 550 9.19 -15.16 32.69
C PRO A 550 8.54 -13.81 33.01
N CYS A 551 9.27 -12.70 32.84
CA CYS A 551 8.79 -11.36 33.18
C CYS A 551 8.76 -10.44 31.96
N ARG A 552 8.07 -9.32 32.10
CA ARG A 552 8.11 -8.17 31.19
C ARG A 552 8.57 -6.93 31.93
N LEU A 553 9.04 -5.92 31.20
CA LEU A 553 9.50 -4.67 31.82
C LEU A 553 8.39 -3.99 32.63
N GLY A 554 7.14 -4.10 32.21
CA GLY A 554 5.99 -3.60 32.98
C GLY A 554 5.81 -4.27 34.35
N ASP A 555 6.29 -5.49 34.53
CA ASP A 555 6.19 -6.24 35.79
C ASP A 555 7.30 -5.83 36.80
N VAL A 556 8.38 -5.21 36.31
CA VAL A 556 9.59 -4.90 37.11
C VAL A 556 9.75 -3.42 37.45
N VAL A 557 8.81 -2.57 37.01
CA VAL A 557 8.80 -1.12 37.29
C VAL A 557 7.47 -0.68 37.91
N ASP A 558 7.52 0.22 38.89
CA ASP A 558 6.35 0.79 39.56
C ASP A 558 5.78 1.98 38.78
N VAL A 559 6.66 2.70 38.09
CA VAL A 559 6.31 3.83 37.25
C VAL A 559 6.80 3.54 35.85
N LEU A 560 5.90 3.59 34.87
CA LEU A 560 6.23 3.67 33.45
C LEU A 560 5.31 4.70 32.80
N SER A 561 5.73 5.96 32.86
CA SER A 561 4.87 7.08 32.44
C SER A 561 5.65 8.13 31.66
N ARG A 562 4.95 8.82 30.76
CA ARG A 562 5.51 9.99 30.07
C ARG A 562 5.63 11.15 31.05
N GLY A 563 6.62 12.01 30.81
CA GLY A 563 6.76 13.31 31.48
C GLY A 563 5.58 14.27 31.28
N LEU A 564 5.84 15.55 31.54
CA LEU A 564 4.92 16.67 31.38
C LEU A 564 4.36 16.76 29.95
N GLU A 565 3.04 16.94 29.79
CA GLU A 565 2.37 17.03 28.48
C GLU A 565 2.48 18.43 27.86
N CYS A 566 3.70 18.95 27.77
CA CYS A 566 4.02 20.21 27.11
C CYS A 566 5.25 20.08 26.18
N GLY A 567 5.41 21.06 25.29
CA GLY A 567 6.55 21.15 24.38
C GLY A 567 7.65 22.06 24.92
N LYS A 568 8.84 22.01 24.31
CA LYS A 568 10.00 22.83 24.71
C LYS A 568 9.82 24.36 24.59
N LYS A 569 8.75 24.81 23.92
CA LYS A 569 8.40 26.23 23.75
C LYS A 569 7.23 26.66 24.64
N ASP A 570 6.82 25.81 25.58
CA ASP A 570 5.77 26.16 26.53
C ASP A 570 6.24 27.30 27.44
N ARG A 571 5.33 28.22 27.80
CA ARG A 571 5.63 29.37 28.66
C ARG A 571 6.11 28.98 30.05
N ALA A 572 5.78 27.77 30.52
CA ALA A 572 6.22 27.24 31.80
C ALA A 572 7.68 26.74 31.76
N VAL A 573 8.29 26.60 30.57
CA VAL A 573 9.71 26.25 30.43
C VAL A 573 10.55 27.52 30.53
N VAL A 574 11.34 27.61 31.60
CA VAL A 574 12.13 28.81 31.97
C VAL A 574 13.58 28.43 32.24
N PRO A 575 14.53 29.39 32.30
CA PRO A 575 15.85 29.13 32.88
C PRO A 575 15.72 28.65 34.33
N TYR A 576 16.45 27.61 34.70
CA TYR A 576 16.38 27.07 36.05
C TYR A 576 16.88 28.09 37.08
N ARG A 577 16.12 28.23 38.16
CA ARG A 577 16.48 28.97 39.37
C ARG A 577 15.96 28.20 40.56
N ASP A 578 16.70 28.19 41.65
CA ASP A 578 16.27 27.56 42.89
C ASP A 578 15.20 28.43 43.55
N ALA A 579 13.94 28.18 43.22
CA ALA A 579 12.79 28.95 43.66
C ALA A 579 11.57 28.03 43.85
N SER A 580 10.72 28.35 44.83
CA SER A 580 9.49 27.59 45.08
C SER A 580 8.62 27.50 43.82
N GLY A 581 8.18 26.28 43.49
CA GLY A 581 7.36 25.99 42.30
C GLY A 581 8.13 25.90 40.98
N VAL A 582 9.47 26.01 41.00
CA VAL A 582 10.33 25.83 39.80
C VAL A 582 11.14 24.54 39.94
N HIS A 583 10.81 23.56 39.10
CA HIS A 583 11.43 22.24 39.13
C HIS A 583 12.51 22.09 38.06
N ARG A 584 13.64 21.40 38.33
CA ARG A 584 14.67 21.15 37.31
C ARG A 584 14.06 20.35 36.15
N LEU A 585 14.18 20.87 34.93
CA LEU A 585 13.58 20.28 33.74
C LEU A 585 14.62 19.48 32.93
N VAL A 586 14.19 18.36 32.35
CA VAL A 586 14.99 17.57 31.41
C VAL A 586 14.18 17.20 30.16
N ARG A 587 14.82 17.26 29.00
CA ARG A 587 14.21 16.94 27.69
C ARG A 587 14.85 15.71 27.09
N GLY A 588 14.19 15.13 26.10
CA GLY A 588 14.71 13.98 25.35
C GLY A 588 16.06 14.24 24.67
N GLU A 589 16.34 15.47 24.24
CA GLU A 589 17.63 15.84 23.63
C GLU A 589 18.78 15.93 24.65
N ASP A 590 18.46 16.09 25.94
CA ASP A 590 19.44 16.19 27.03
C ASP A 590 19.87 14.80 27.55
N VAL A 591 19.17 13.73 27.15
CA VAL A 591 19.46 12.36 27.59
C VAL A 591 20.26 11.60 26.52
N ALA A 592 21.40 11.04 26.93
CA ALA A 592 22.22 10.10 26.17
C ALA A 592 22.33 8.77 26.94
N ARG A 593 22.91 7.72 26.33
CA ARG A 593 23.13 6.45 27.04
C ARG A 593 24.03 6.72 28.25
N TYR A 594 23.53 6.39 29.44
CA TYR A 594 24.20 6.54 30.73
C TYR A 594 24.49 7.99 31.19
N ARG A 595 24.01 9.01 30.47
CA ARG A 595 24.32 10.42 30.79
C ARG A 595 23.13 11.34 30.60
N ILE A 596 22.95 12.26 31.53
CA ILE A 596 22.04 13.40 31.43
C ILE A 596 22.87 14.67 31.36
N ALA A 597 22.68 15.48 30.31
CA ALA A 597 23.28 16.80 30.21
C ALA A 597 22.45 17.81 31.01
N ASP A 598 23.12 18.72 31.72
CA ASP A 598 22.43 19.85 32.34
C ASP A 598 22.13 20.90 31.29
N ALA A 599 20.85 21.13 31.04
CA ALA A 599 20.37 22.14 30.11
C ALA A 599 20.18 23.52 30.76
N GLY A 600 20.30 23.62 32.10
CA GLY A 600 20.00 24.84 32.85
C GLY A 600 18.54 25.27 32.75
N LEU A 601 17.62 24.31 32.55
CA LEU A 601 16.19 24.56 32.36
C LEU A 601 15.38 24.18 33.59
N GLY A 602 14.34 24.98 33.86
CA GLY A 602 13.34 24.76 34.90
C GLY A 602 11.93 24.71 34.31
N PHE A 603 11.00 24.19 35.10
CA PHE A 603 9.58 24.20 34.82
C PHE A 603 8.85 24.92 35.96
N ASP A 604 8.26 26.08 35.66
CA ASP A 604 7.46 26.86 36.62
C ASP A 604 6.00 26.36 36.60
N GLU A 605 5.63 25.62 37.64
CA GLU A 605 4.30 25.01 37.75
C GLU A 605 3.18 26.06 37.78
N ARG A 606 3.47 27.25 38.31
CA ARG A 606 2.52 28.37 38.43
C ARG A 606 2.15 28.97 37.08
N ALA A 607 3.04 28.84 36.09
CA ALA A 607 2.81 29.27 34.72
C ALA A 607 2.09 28.21 33.86
N SER A 608 1.86 27.00 34.40
CA SER A 608 1.31 25.87 33.68
C SER A 608 -0.21 25.70 33.83
N GLY A 609 -0.81 24.97 32.89
CA GLY A 609 -2.24 24.60 32.96
C GLY A 609 -2.43 23.21 33.59
N PRO A 610 -3.63 22.91 34.14
CA PRO A 610 -3.88 21.66 34.89
C PRO A 610 -3.79 20.38 34.04
N LYS A 611 -3.77 20.48 32.71
CA LYS A 611 -3.64 19.32 31.80
C LYS A 611 -2.19 18.95 31.47
N VAL A 612 -1.21 19.78 31.87
CA VAL A 612 0.22 19.58 31.57
C VAL A 612 0.90 18.70 32.61
N ILE A 613 0.60 18.98 33.89
CA ILE A 613 1.19 18.32 35.05
C ILE A 613 0.34 17.08 35.38
N LYS A 614 0.98 15.91 35.47
CA LYS A 614 0.36 14.68 35.97
C LYS A 614 0.61 14.56 37.47
N ASP A 615 0.26 13.42 38.06
CA ASP A 615 0.65 13.08 39.42
C ASP A 615 2.17 13.31 39.64
N PRO A 616 2.58 14.26 40.51
CA PRO A 616 3.99 14.59 40.74
C PRO A 616 4.83 13.39 41.22
N SER A 617 4.21 12.39 41.85
CA SER A 617 4.89 11.16 42.27
C SER A 617 5.60 10.46 41.09
N ILE A 618 5.12 10.64 39.85
CA ILE A 618 5.75 10.13 38.63
C ILE A 618 7.15 10.72 38.41
N TYR A 619 7.32 12.00 38.75
CA TYR A 619 8.55 12.76 38.48
C TYR A 619 9.53 12.69 39.66
N GLU A 620 9.00 12.55 40.88
CA GLU A 620 9.76 12.65 42.12
C GLU A 620 10.38 11.32 42.59
N VAL A 621 10.06 10.20 41.93
CA VAL A 621 10.77 8.92 42.14
C VAL A 621 12.27 9.15 41.97
N SER A 622 13.06 8.67 42.95
CA SER A 622 14.52 8.66 42.89
C SER A 622 15.07 7.46 43.69
N PRO A 623 16.06 6.73 43.15
CA PRO A 623 16.60 6.87 41.80
C PRO A 623 15.56 6.47 40.73
N LYS A 624 15.53 7.19 39.60
CA LYS A 624 14.68 6.84 38.45
C LYS A 624 15.49 6.74 37.17
N ILE A 625 14.98 5.98 36.21
CA ILE A 625 15.56 5.90 34.87
C ILE A 625 14.74 6.77 33.92
N LEU A 626 15.43 7.62 33.16
CA LEU A 626 14.85 8.41 32.08
C LEU A 626 15.14 7.75 30.74
N LEU A 627 14.09 7.40 29.99
CA LEU A 627 14.19 6.70 28.70
C LEU A 627 13.63 7.56 27.56
N ARG A 628 14.39 7.73 26.48
CA ARG A 628 13.99 8.53 25.32
C ARG A 628 12.87 7.92 24.50
N ARG A 629 11.84 8.72 24.26
CA ARG A 629 10.73 8.35 23.37
C ARG A 629 11.08 8.42 21.89
N VAL A 630 11.91 9.39 21.50
CA VAL A 630 12.32 9.61 20.09
C VAL A 630 13.73 9.05 19.89
N ALA A 631 13.80 7.79 19.48
CA ALA A 631 15.03 7.04 19.28
C ALA A 631 14.79 5.73 18.49
N ASN A 632 15.80 5.30 17.72
CA ASN A 632 15.82 4.04 16.97
C ASN A 632 16.11 2.79 17.85
N GLY A 633 15.94 2.90 19.17
CA GLY A 633 16.35 1.92 20.17
C GLY A 633 16.31 2.51 21.57
N ILE A 634 16.72 1.73 22.57
CA ILE A 634 16.75 2.21 23.95
C ILE A 634 17.92 3.18 24.14
N ILE A 635 17.58 4.38 24.63
CA ILE A 635 18.53 5.35 25.15
C ILE A 635 18.02 5.76 26.52
N ALA A 636 18.72 5.35 27.57
CA ALA A 636 18.33 5.62 28.94
C ALA A 636 19.50 6.13 29.79
N ALA A 637 19.18 6.89 30.84
CA ALA A 637 20.13 7.36 31.85
C ALA A 637 19.50 7.33 33.25
N LEU A 638 20.35 7.26 34.28
CA LEU A 638 19.92 7.34 35.67
C LEU A 638 19.76 8.80 36.08
N ASP A 639 18.66 9.13 36.73
CA ASP A 639 18.40 10.42 37.36
C ASP A 639 18.24 10.23 38.88
N GLU A 640 19.15 10.83 39.63
CA GLU A 640 19.12 10.86 41.10
C GLU A 640 18.64 12.22 41.62
N ASP A 641 18.66 13.26 40.78
CA ASP A 641 18.38 14.66 41.15
C ASP A 641 16.89 15.06 41.03
N ARG A 642 15.97 14.08 40.94
CA ARG A 642 14.51 14.30 40.85
C ARG A 642 14.08 15.29 39.77
N ARG A 643 14.72 15.26 38.59
CA ARG A 643 14.37 16.13 37.46
C ARG A 643 12.98 15.82 36.91
N TRP A 644 12.26 16.84 36.49
CA TRP A 644 10.94 16.76 35.84
C TRP A 644 11.12 16.64 34.31
N PRO A 645 10.74 15.51 33.69
CA PRO A 645 10.92 15.33 32.27
C PRO A 645 9.76 15.88 31.43
N LEU A 646 10.03 16.27 30.19
CA LEU A 646 8.99 16.50 29.18
C LEU A 646 8.43 15.17 28.62
N ASN A 647 7.30 15.23 27.90
CA ASN A 647 6.67 14.10 27.22
C ASN A 647 7.53 13.40 26.13
N THR A 648 8.76 13.89 25.91
CA THR A 648 9.80 13.28 25.07
C THR A 648 10.57 12.17 25.79
N LEU A 649 10.33 11.99 27.08
CA LEU A 649 10.93 10.98 27.95
C LEU A 649 9.86 10.14 28.67
N TYR A 650 10.24 8.91 29.03
CA TYR A 650 9.55 8.06 29.99
C TYR A 650 10.31 8.05 31.33
N CYS A 651 9.57 8.13 32.44
CA CYS A 651 10.02 7.89 33.80
C CYS A 651 9.84 6.41 34.12
N LEU A 652 10.92 5.76 34.56
CA LEU A 652 10.93 4.38 35.01
C LEU A 652 11.38 4.32 36.47
N GLY A 653 10.48 3.91 37.37
CA GLY A 653 10.79 3.66 38.77
C GLY A 653 11.00 2.16 39.01
N PRO A 654 12.18 1.69 39.45
CA PRO A 654 12.41 0.26 39.68
C PRO A 654 11.56 -0.27 40.85
N ARG A 655 10.92 -1.43 40.68
CA ARG A 655 10.02 -2.07 41.67
C ARG A 655 10.64 -3.25 42.43
N CYS A 656 11.63 -3.91 41.83
CA CYS A 656 12.10 -5.23 42.24
C CYS A 656 13.47 -5.19 42.95
N GLY A 657 13.96 -6.34 43.43
CA GLY A 657 15.29 -6.52 44.04
C GLY A 657 16.50 -6.26 43.13
N LEU A 658 16.30 -5.57 42.00
CA LEU A 658 17.35 -5.04 41.13
C LEU A 658 17.58 -3.56 41.44
N SER A 659 18.86 -3.18 41.59
CA SER A 659 19.21 -1.78 41.70
C SER A 659 18.88 -1.01 40.41
N ALA A 660 18.64 0.30 40.54
CA ALA A 660 18.40 1.17 39.37
C ALA A 660 19.57 1.14 38.37
N HIS A 661 20.79 0.89 38.86
CA HIS A 661 21.99 0.69 38.04
C HIS A 661 21.90 -0.61 37.22
N ALA A 662 21.54 -1.73 37.86
CA ALA A 662 21.39 -3.01 37.17
C ALA A 662 20.29 -2.93 36.09
N LEU A 663 19.12 -2.35 36.42
CA LEU A 663 18.03 -2.13 35.46
C LEU A 663 18.49 -1.24 34.28
N LEU A 664 19.23 -0.17 34.55
CA LEU A 664 19.80 0.69 33.50
C LEU A 664 20.75 -0.08 32.58
N GLY A 665 21.59 -0.96 33.14
CA GLY A 665 22.49 -1.82 32.38
C GLY A 665 21.75 -2.77 31.45
N ILE A 666 20.69 -3.42 31.93
CA ILE A 666 19.84 -4.30 31.11
C ILE A 666 19.18 -3.48 29.99
N LEU A 667 18.53 -2.36 30.31
CA LEU A 667 17.79 -1.53 29.35
C LEU A 667 18.71 -1.00 28.23
N ASN A 668 19.89 -0.49 28.59
CA ASN A 668 20.83 0.04 27.62
C ASN A 668 21.60 -1.06 26.88
N SER A 669 21.47 -2.35 27.21
CA SER A 669 22.13 -3.43 26.46
C SER A 669 21.56 -3.55 25.04
N SER A 670 22.23 -4.35 24.21
CA SER A 670 21.83 -4.62 22.84
C SER A 670 20.48 -5.38 22.73
N ILE A 671 20.08 -6.16 23.73
CA ILE A 671 18.92 -7.07 23.68
C ILE A 671 17.57 -6.33 23.61
N PRO A 672 17.24 -5.38 24.51
CA PRO A 672 16.00 -4.61 24.43
C PRO A 672 15.82 -3.89 23.09
N THR A 673 16.90 -3.29 22.58
CA THR A 673 16.90 -2.61 21.27
C THR A 673 16.68 -3.60 20.13
N MET A 674 17.31 -4.77 20.19
CA MET A 674 17.11 -5.84 19.22
C MET A 674 15.65 -6.30 19.21
N TRP A 675 15.07 -6.58 20.38
CA TRP A 675 13.68 -7.00 20.52
C TRP A 675 12.74 -5.96 19.90
N LEU A 676 12.90 -4.68 20.23
CA LEU A 676 12.07 -3.61 19.67
C LEU A 676 12.13 -3.56 18.14
N ARG A 677 13.31 -3.75 17.56
CA ARG A 677 13.46 -3.74 16.10
C ARG A 677 12.84 -4.97 15.44
N VAL A 678 13.03 -6.16 16.01
CA VAL A 678 12.48 -7.39 15.42
C VAL A 678 10.99 -7.52 15.70
N ALA A 679 10.55 -7.40 16.95
CA ALA A 679 9.16 -7.59 17.33
C ALA A 679 8.24 -6.43 16.93
N PHE A 680 8.74 -5.19 16.84
CA PHE A 680 7.92 -4.00 16.59
C PHE A 680 8.34 -3.14 15.39
N LEU A 681 9.40 -3.50 14.66
CA LEU A 681 9.86 -2.76 13.47
C LEU A 681 10.10 -1.26 13.74
N THR A 682 10.72 -0.94 14.88
CA THR A 682 10.95 0.46 15.35
C THR A 682 12.06 1.20 14.59
N ASP A 683 12.46 0.73 13.42
CA ASP A 683 13.53 1.28 12.57
C ASP A 683 13.05 2.37 11.60
N ASP A 684 11.87 2.96 11.85
CA ASP A 684 11.29 4.02 11.04
C ASP A 684 12.24 5.23 10.93
N LYS A 685 12.65 5.54 9.69
CA LYS A 685 13.62 6.61 9.41
C LYS A 685 13.03 8.01 9.55
N LEU A 686 11.71 8.17 9.46
CA LEU A 686 11.07 9.48 9.47
C LEU A 686 10.79 9.93 10.90
N PHE A 687 10.25 9.05 11.76
CA PHE A 687 9.92 9.39 13.15
C PHE A 687 9.91 8.17 14.10
N PRO A 688 11.06 7.73 14.64
CA PRO A 688 11.14 6.55 15.48
C PRO A 688 10.63 6.86 16.90
N TYR A 689 9.36 6.58 17.16
CA TYR A 689 8.74 6.74 18.47
C TYR A 689 8.57 5.39 19.16
N LEU A 690 9.20 5.22 20.32
CA LEU A 690 8.91 4.13 21.24
C LEU A 690 7.61 4.42 21.99
N ARG A 691 6.71 3.43 22.05
CA ARG A 691 5.43 3.53 22.75
C ARG A 691 5.49 2.85 24.11
N ARG A 692 4.69 3.33 25.05
CA ARG A 692 4.58 2.76 26.41
C ARG A 692 4.20 1.28 26.34
N SER A 693 3.17 0.95 25.57
CA SER A 693 2.70 -0.40 25.29
C SER A 693 3.78 -1.35 24.75
N GLN A 694 4.75 -0.84 24.00
CA GLN A 694 5.89 -1.63 23.50
C GLN A 694 6.92 -1.88 24.61
N LEU A 695 7.15 -0.87 25.45
CA LEU A 695 8.05 -0.97 26.59
C LEU A 695 7.46 -1.90 27.66
N GLU A 696 6.16 -1.82 27.96
CA GLU A 696 5.49 -2.66 28.96
C GLU A 696 5.69 -4.15 28.70
N VAL A 697 5.65 -4.57 27.43
CA VAL A 697 5.79 -5.99 27.03
C VAL A 697 7.21 -6.37 26.63
N LEU A 698 8.22 -5.55 26.97
CA LEU A 698 9.61 -5.87 26.68
C LEU A 698 10.06 -7.07 27.53
N PRO A 699 10.58 -8.17 26.94
CA PRO A 699 11.04 -9.34 27.67
C PRO A 699 12.10 -9.03 28.72
N PHE A 700 11.93 -9.58 29.91
CA PHE A 700 12.79 -9.31 31.04
C PHE A 700 13.11 -10.60 31.80
N PRO A 701 14.38 -10.84 32.20
CA PRO A 701 14.73 -11.97 33.05
C PRO A 701 14.03 -11.83 34.41
N ASP A 702 13.76 -12.93 35.09
CA ASP A 702 13.21 -12.88 36.45
C ASP A 702 14.20 -12.16 37.38
N PRO A 703 13.87 -10.99 37.95
CA PRO A 703 14.77 -10.25 38.84
C PRO A 703 15.23 -11.05 40.06
N GLU A 704 14.37 -11.90 40.60
CA GLU A 704 14.64 -12.69 41.80
C GLU A 704 15.53 -13.90 41.50
N GLY A 705 15.43 -14.43 40.27
CA GLY A 705 16.26 -15.52 39.77
C GLY A 705 17.70 -15.13 39.39
N ILE A 706 18.05 -13.84 39.40
CA ILE A 706 19.42 -13.40 39.09
C ILE A 706 20.30 -13.53 40.35
N ALA A 707 21.32 -14.38 40.27
CA ALA A 707 22.33 -14.55 41.32
C ALA A 707 22.95 -13.22 41.76
N ASP A 708 23.16 -13.04 43.07
CA ASP A 708 23.66 -11.81 43.68
C ASP A 708 24.98 -11.35 43.03
N GLU A 709 25.90 -12.28 42.76
CA GLU A 709 27.20 -11.95 42.16
C GLU A 709 27.05 -11.33 40.76
N ARG A 710 26.03 -11.75 40.00
CA ARG A 710 25.74 -11.19 38.67
C ARG A 710 25.09 -9.81 38.79
N ARG A 711 24.19 -9.60 39.77
CA ARG A 711 23.57 -8.29 40.05
C ARG A 711 24.63 -7.26 40.44
N ASP A 712 25.48 -7.60 41.40
CA ASP A 712 26.54 -6.73 41.90
C ASP A 712 27.57 -6.40 40.82
N ARG A 713 27.96 -7.40 40.02
CA ARG A 713 28.86 -7.19 38.89
C ARG A 713 28.27 -6.27 37.84
N LEU A 714 26.98 -6.42 37.52
CA LEU A 714 26.31 -5.55 36.56
C LEU A 714 26.24 -4.11 37.08
N GLU A 715 25.87 -3.92 38.35
CA GLU A 715 25.85 -2.61 38.99
C GLU A 715 27.23 -1.94 38.95
N ALA A 716 28.29 -2.66 39.33
CA ALA A 716 29.66 -2.14 39.32
C ALA A 716 30.09 -1.70 37.90
N LEU A 717 29.75 -2.49 36.88
CA LEU A 717 30.01 -2.13 35.48
C LEU A 717 29.25 -0.88 35.05
N VAL A 718 27.97 -0.76 35.43
CA VAL A 718 27.14 0.41 35.07
C VAL A 718 27.63 1.67 35.78
N ARG A 719 27.99 1.60 37.07
CA ARG A 719 28.60 2.72 37.80
C ARG A 719 29.89 3.19 37.11
N ARG A 720 30.74 2.25 36.71
CA ARG A 720 31.95 2.55 35.94
C ARG A 720 31.63 3.19 34.58
N MET A 721 30.61 2.70 33.88
CA MET A 721 30.15 3.29 32.61
C MET A 721 29.70 4.74 32.80
N ILE A 722 28.85 5.01 33.79
CA ILE A 722 28.37 6.36 34.11
C ILE A 722 29.56 7.29 34.38
N ALA A 723 30.52 6.86 35.22
CA ALA A 723 31.71 7.65 35.53
C ALA A 723 32.57 7.98 34.29
N LEU A 724 32.73 7.02 33.37
CA LEU A 724 33.46 7.23 32.11
C LEU A 724 32.71 8.20 31.18
N THR A 725 31.38 8.17 31.14
CA THR A 725 30.58 9.00 30.24
C THR A 725 30.31 10.42 30.76
N SER A 726 30.27 10.61 32.09
CA SER A 726 29.98 11.89 32.74
C SER A 726 31.19 12.82 32.86
N GLY A 727 32.35 12.44 32.31
CA GLY A 727 33.55 13.29 32.29
C GLY A 727 34.33 13.33 33.61
N ALA A 728 33.98 12.53 34.63
CA ALA A 728 34.75 12.42 35.88
C ALA A 728 36.17 11.87 35.67
N ALA A 729 36.45 11.27 34.49
CA ALA A 729 37.79 10.84 34.07
C ALA A 729 38.50 11.82 33.12
N ALA A 730 37.93 12.99 32.82
CA ALA A 730 38.50 14.00 31.91
C ALA A 730 39.43 15.01 32.60
N GLY A 731 39.76 14.79 33.89
CA GLY A 731 40.81 15.50 34.61
C GLY A 731 42.20 15.04 34.18
N GLY A 732 42.60 15.40 32.96
CA GLY A 732 43.97 15.31 32.46
C GLY A 732 44.27 14.10 31.55
N ARG A 733 44.40 14.35 30.24
CA ARG A 733 45.54 13.97 29.35
C ARG A 733 45.16 13.70 27.89
N ASP A 734 46.18 13.96 27.07
CA ASP A 734 46.49 13.67 25.67
C ASP A 734 45.49 12.85 24.81
N PRO A 735 44.89 13.45 23.76
CA PRO A 735 44.02 12.76 22.80
C PRO A 735 44.72 11.72 21.90
N GLY A 736 46.06 11.60 21.96
CA GLY A 736 46.84 10.64 21.16
C GLY A 736 47.19 9.30 21.82
N ALA A 737 46.89 9.08 23.10
CA ALA A 737 47.29 7.85 23.80
C ALA A 737 46.46 6.61 23.35
N PRO A 738 47.08 5.44 23.11
CA PRO A 738 46.38 4.21 22.73
C PRO A 738 45.64 3.62 23.94
N GLY A 739 44.50 4.22 24.32
CA GLY A 739 43.77 3.80 25.52
C GLY A 739 42.71 4.76 26.07
N GLY A 740 42.29 5.78 25.32
CA GLY A 740 41.39 6.84 25.79
C GLY A 740 40.01 6.39 26.35
N PRO A 741 39.30 7.30 27.02
CA PRO A 741 38.03 7.03 27.74
C PRO A 741 36.94 6.41 26.86
N GLU A 742 36.90 6.73 25.57
CA GLU A 742 35.97 6.11 24.61
C GLU A 742 36.23 4.61 24.40
N ARG A 743 37.51 4.20 24.29
CA ARG A 743 37.87 2.77 24.19
C ARG A 743 37.57 2.04 25.49
N ALA A 744 37.79 2.68 26.63
CA ALA A 744 37.43 2.12 27.93
C ALA A 744 35.92 1.95 28.08
N ALA A 745 35.12 2.95 27.69
CA ALA A 745 33.67 2.87 27.64
C ALA A 745 33.21 1.75 26.69
N GLY A 746 33.82 1.62 25.51
CA GLY A 746 33.54 0.52 24.58
C GLY A 746 33.74 -0.87 25.19
N ARG A 747 34.83 -1.08 25.96
CA ARG A 747 35.08 -2.35 26.67
C ARG A 747 34.06 -2.61 27.78
N VAL A 748 33.70 -1.59 28.56
CA VAL A 748 32.68 -1.73 29.62
C VAL A 748 31.31 -2.01 29.01
N ALA A 749 30.95 -1.36 27.90
CA ALA A 749 29.71 -1.64 27.18
C ALA A 749 29.64 -3.09 26.69
N ALA A 750 30.74 -3.62 26.12
CA ALA A 750 30.82 -5.01 25.70
C ALA A 750 30.66 -5.97 26.89
N ALA A 751 31.31 -5.69 28.03
CA ALA A 751 31.19 -6.50 29.24
C ALA A 751 29.75 -6.48 29.82
N ILE A 752 29.06 -5.33 29.76
CA ILE A 752 27.64 -5.23 30.13
C ILE A 752 26.80 -6.08 29.18
N ASP A 753 26.99 -5.95 27.86
CA ASP A 753 26.24 -6.73 26.86
C ASP A 753 26.45 -8.24 27.04
N ASP A 754 27.69 -8.68 27.27
CA ASP A 754 28.04 -10.09 27.48
C ASP A 754 27.38 -10.65 28.74
N LEU A 755 27.42 -9.89 29.85
CA LEU A 755 26.78 -10.29 31.10
C LEU A 755 25.25 -10.33 30.94
N VAL A 756 24.65 -9.31 30.33
CA VAL A 756 23.20 -9.23 30.13
C VAL A 756 22.72 -10.33 29.19
N ALA A 757 23.44 -10.64 28.11
CA ALA A 757 23.08 -11.76 27.24
C ALA A 757 23.03 -13.09 28.00
N GLY A 758 23.99 -13.32 28.90
CA GLY A 758 23.97 -14.48 29.80
C GLY A 758 22.75 -14.51 30.75
N LEU A 759 22.14 -13.37 31.10
CA LEU A 759 20.89 -13.32 31.89
C LEU A 759 19.68 -13.77 31.06
N TYR A 760 19.72 -13.56 29.75
CA TYR A 760 18.68 -14.00 28.82
C TYR A 760 18.93 -15.41 28.24
N GLY A 761 20.03 -16.08 28.64
CA GLY A 761 20.44 -17.36 28.07
C GLY A 761 20.90 -17.25 26.61
N LEU A 762 21.45 -16.11 26.21
CA LEU A 762 21.89 -15.81 24.84
C LEU A 762 23.41 -15.55 24.78
N ASP A 763 23.99 -15.70 23.59
CA ASP A 763 25.37 -15.27 23.30
C ASP A 763 25.41 -13.82 22.79
N ALA A 764 26.21 -12.97 23.42
CA ALA A 764 26.29 -11.55 23.05
C ALA A 764 26.99 -11.30 21.71
N GLY A 765 27.93 -12.15 21.30
CA GLY A 765 28.56 -12.08 19.98
C GLY A 765 27.54 -12.33 18.88
N GLU A 766 26.69 -13.33 19.07
CA GLU A 766 25.57 -13.66 18.21
C GLU A 766 24.54 -12.52 18.13
N VAL A 767 24.13 -11.94 19.27
CA VAL A 767 23.20 -10.79 19.31
C VAL A 767 23.78 -9.61 18.52
N ARG A 768 25.07 -9.27 18.73
CA ARG A 768 25.73 -8.17 18.01
C ARG A 768 25.89 -8.44 16.52
N GLY A 769 26.26 -9.67 16.14
CA GLY A 769 26.39 -10.07 14.74
C GLY A 769 25.05 -10.02 14.01
N ARG A 770 23.98 -10.53 14.64
CA ARG A 770 22.61 -10.50 14.10
C ARG A 770 22.05 -9.09 14.02
N LEU A 771 22.39 -8.22 14.97
CA LEU A 771 22.15 -6.79 14.86
C LEU A 771 22.85 -6.25 13.60
N GLN A 772 24.17 -6.38 13.45
CA GLN A 772 24.87 -5.85 12.27
C GLN A 772 24.31 -6.36 10.91
N VAL A 773 23.88 -7.62 10.83
CA VAL A 773 23.27 -8.21 9.63
C VAL A 773 21.85 -7.69 9.38
N ALA A 774 21.02 -7.58 10.41
CA ALA A 774 19.67 -6.99 10.30
C ALA A 774 19.70 -5.48 10.01
N TRP A 775 20.87 -4.84 10.10
CA TRP A 775 21.05 -3.39 9.95
C TRP A 775 21.54 -2.99 8.55
N ARG A 776 22.02 -3.94 7.74
CA ARG A 776 22.33 -3.76 6.31
C ARG A 776 21.14 -4.19 5.47
#